data_AF-J3JDV6-F1
#
_entry.id   AF-J3JDV6-F1
#
_cell.length_a   1.000
_cell.length_b   1.000
_cell.length_c   1.000
_cell.angle_alpha   90.00
_cell.angle_beta   90.00
_cell.angle_gamma   90.00
#
_symmetry.space_group_name_H-M   'P 1'
#
loop_
_entity.id
_entity.type
_entity.pdbx_description
1 polymer ?
#
loop_
_entity_poly.entity_id
_entity_poly.type
_entity_poly.pdbx_seq_one_letter_code
_entity_poly.pdbx_strand_id
1 'polypeptide(L)'
;MATTTKTRTLTHTNNETNTTSSRAVRLGLTAGYLSLAVGVLAARAVPATSYEPSPYTATPILFWVGLVVAVTLGLASSAVGSRLGRYGGLGLAGLATVAFLALPFIRSYYFYGSGDALTHLGWAQGMLEPGFGFFDLIYPGGHSLSLYLSQMMGVPVRHGLMYAMLAVSVVTLLFVPLSVWVVLRDKRVLAFAAVTAMLMLPMNNISTHPGFHTYTLGTLYFPLVLYMTFKHITRGADDETLPSWLSAVSLLSPIPLAAMVFYHPQVAIDVVILFATVLIVGYIYRRRASGDLDSAQFRHRLLVGQVVVITAIFVYWSLRYEKTYSFAENTTNSLLSFLETGEGAGSITQDRANSGQQLGENVLLELFLKLFLVKAAYIGVATALVAAKLFGRVNNKSESDSGMVITYLGFSGLTLGPFFAVQYLGNVSSYFFRHLGFAMILVGVLAAVGLFYFARHVSPHVGQRGRALFTVFGVLVLCLSLVAYYPSPYVYLPSSHTPETQFVGYQTTFDTLPEETPLAKVRIGPSRFSDALGAEVPDRLLWGVPGPQMDSLGNITEFRGNNRTDVPAYYLVVSERDRGREVDGFHGIRYQNDDFERVQTATDSRISRVQTNGDYEVYYIDQRGLPLEATPDVTG
;
A
#
# COMPACT_ATOMS: atom_id res chain seq x y z
N MET A 1 9.54 -35.76 69.40
CA MET A 1 8.63 -36.60 68.59
C MET A 1 7.46 -35.74 68.13
N ALA A 2 7.15 -35.82 66.84
CA ALA A 2 5.95 -35.30 66.14
C ALA A 2 5.77 -33.78 65.97
N THR A 3 6.22 -33.31 64.80
CA THR A 3 5.83 -32.09 64.09
C THR A 3 4.74 -32.40 63.05
N THR A 4 3.89 -31.39 62.79
CA THR A 4 3.23 -31.05 61.51
C THR A 4 2.21 -32.01 60.86
N THR A 5 0.97 -31.53 60.73
CA THR A 5 0.10 -31.83 59.57
C THR A 5 -0.91 -30.70 59.33
N LYS A 6 -0.62 -29.78 58.39
CA LYS A 6 -1.63 -28.89 57.79
C LYS A 6 -1.10 -28.24 56.50
N THR A 7 -1.02 -29.02 55.43
CA THR A 7 -0.79 -28.49 54.06
C THR A 7 -1.33 -29.48 53.03
N ARG A 8 -2.65 -29.50 52.81
CA ARG A 8 -3.25 -30.26 51.70
C ARG A 8 -4.61 -29.70 51.26
N THR A 9 -4.69 -28.41 50.92
CA THR A 9 -5.94 -27.83 50.38
C THR A 9 -5.76 -26.61 49.47
N LEU A 10 -4.61 -26.47 48.79
CA LEU A 10 -4.35 -25.35 47.87
C LEU A 10 -3.95 -25.77 46.44
N THR A 11 -3.89 -27.07 46.15
CA THR A 11 -3.44 -27.60 44.85
C THR A 11 -4.55 -28.00 43.88
N HIS A 12 -5.81 -28.10 44.32
CA HIS A 12 -6.91 -28.54 43.44
C HIS A 12 -7.56 -27.40 42.62
N THR A 13 -7.65 -26.18 43.14
CA THR A 13 -8.32 -25.05 42.48
C THR A 13 -7.52 -24.42 41.32
N ASN A 14 -6.18 -24.55 41.33
CA ASN A 14 -5.32 -24.03 40.26
C ASN A 14 -5.29 -24.91 39.00
N ASN A 15 -5.71 -26.18 39.08
CA ASN A 15 -5.75 -27.09 37.92
C ASN A 15 -7.06 -26.98 37.13
N GLU A 16 -8.19 -26.71 37.78
CA GLU A 16 -9.50 -26.55 37.11
C GLU A 16 -9.62 -25.23 36.33
N THR A 17 -9.03 -24.15 36.84
CA THR A 17 -9.02 -22.84 36.18
C THR A 17 -8.11 -22.80 34.93
N ASN A 18 -7.00 -23.54 34.95
CA ASN A 18 -6.10 -23.64 33.79
C ASN A 18 -6.67 -24.53 32.67
N THR A 19 -7.45 -25.55 33.00
CA THR A 19 -8.03 -26.47 32.01
C THR A 19 -9.25 -25.89 31.29
N THR A 20 -10.12 -25.16 32.01
CA THR A 20 -11.27 -24.45 31.42
C THR A 20 -10.84 -23.34 30.46
N SER A 21 -9.85 -22.52 30.84
CA SER A 21 -9.23 -21.51 29.96
C SER A 21 -8.66 -22.12 28.67
N SER A 22 -8.00 -23.28 28.76
CA SER A 22 -7.47 -23.98 27.59
C SER A 22 -8.54 -24.49 26.63
N ARG A 23 -9.66 -25.01 27.15
CA ARG A 23 -10.80 -25.46 26.33
C ARG A 23 -11.50 -24.28 25.64
N ALA A 24 -11.74 -23.18 26.36
CA ALA A 24 -12.37 -21.99 25.81
C ALA A 24 -11.55 -21.39 24.65
N VAL A 25 -10.22 -21.29 24.80
CA VAL A 25 -9.34 -20.82 23.73
C VAL A 25 -9.40 -21.74 22.50
N ARG A 26 -9.40 -23.06 22.68
CA ARG A 26 -9.52 -24.00 21.55
C ARG A 26 -10.84 -23.85 20.83
N LEU A 27 -11.95 -23.80 21.56
CA LEU A 27 -13.29 -23.59 20.99
C LEU A 27 -13.38 -22.25 20.26
N GLY A 28 -12.84 -21.18 20.85
CA GLY A 28 -12.78 -19.85 20.22
C GLY A 28 -11.98 -19.85 18.93
N LEU A 29 -10.81 -20.50 18.89
CA LEU A 29 -10.02 -20.64 17.67
C LEU A 29 -10.76 -21.45 16.61
N THR A 30 -11.35 -22.59 16.95
CA THR A 30 -12.14 -23.41 16.01
C THR A 30 -13.31 -22.61 15.43
N ALA A 31 -14.07 -21.92 16.27
CA ALA A 31 -15.17 -21.06 15.83
C ALA A 31 -14.66 -19.94 14.92
N GLY A 32 -13.54 -19.32 15.25
CA GLY A 32 -12.93 -18.27 14.43
C GLY A 32 -12.46 -18.76 13.05
N TYR A 33 -11.79 -19.92 12.97
CA TYR A 33 -11.39 -20.51 11.69
C TYR A 33 -12.58 -20.91 10.83
N LEU A 34 -13.62 -21.52 11.43
CA LEU A 34 -14.86 -21.87 10.73
C LEU A 34 -15.59 -20.63 10.22
N SER A 35 -15.69 -19.60 11.06
CA SER A 35 -16.30 -18.32 10.70
C SER A 35 -15.59 -17.65 9.52
N LEU A 36 -14.25 -17.65 9.53
CA LEU A 36 -13.46 -17.14 8.40
C LEU A 36 -13.68 -17.98 7.14
N ALA A 37 -13.67 -19.30 7.25
CA ALA A 37 -13.89 -20.20 6.11
C ALA A 37 -15.26 -19.98 5.47
N VAL A 38 -16.33 -19.90 6.29
CA VAL A 38 -17.68 -19.59 5.81
C VAL A 38 -17.72 -18.22 5.13
N GLY A 39 -17.10 -17.20 5.72
CA GLY A 39 -17.04 -15.86 5.13
C GLY A 39 -16.35 -15.83 3.77
N VAL A 40 -15.20 -16.51 3.64
CA VAL A 40 -14.45 -16.63 2.37
C VAL A 40 -15.26 -17.39 1.32
N LEU A 41 -15.86 -18.52 1.68
CA LEU A 41 -16.71 -19.30 0.77
C LEU A 41 -17.94 -18.52 0.32
N ALA A 42 -18.56 -17.74 1.21
CA ALA A 42 -19.70 -16.89 0.88
C ALA A 42 -19.31 -15.79 -0.11
N ALA A 43 -18.17 -15.13 0.07
CA ALA A 43 -17.67 -14.14 -0.89
C ALA A 43 -17.33 -14.76 -2.25
N ARG A 44 -16.75 -15.97 -2.25
CA ARG A 44 -16.40 -16.71 -3.47
C ARG A 44 -17.62 -17.23 -4.24
N ALA A 45 -18.72 -17.52 -3.55
CA ALA A 45 -19.96 -17.99 -4.16
C ALA A 45 -20.69 -16.90 -4.97
N VAL A 46 -20.27 -15.64 -4.86
CA VAL A 46 -20.84 -14.50 -5.59
C VAL A 46 -19.71 -13.81 -6.36
N PRO A 47 -19.15 -14.36 -7.45
CA PRO A 47 -18.07 -13.69 -8.17
C PRO A 47 -18.53 -12.35 -8.76
N ALA A 48 -17.59 -11.42 -8.97
CA ALA A 48 -17.88 -10.16 -9.65
C ALA A 48 -18.13 -10.40 -11.14
N THR A 49 -19.29 -9.94 -11.62
CA THR A 49 -19.69 -10.09 -13.03
C THR A 49 -19.52 -8.80 -13.84
N SER A 50 -19.55 -7.65 -13.18
CA SER A 50 -19.43 -6.32 -13.77
C SER A 50 -18.55 -5.41 -12.88
N TYR A 51 -18.44 -4.13 -13.24
CA TYR A 51 -17.67 -3.17 -12.43
C TYR A 51 -18.28 -3.01 -11.03
N GLU A 52 -17.42 -3.01 -10.01
CA GLU A 52 -17.83 -2.82 -8.63
C GLU A 52 -17.20 -1.52 -8.12
N PRO A 53 -17.96 -0.43 -7.96
CA PRO A 53 -17.42 0.85 -7.49
C PRO A 53 -16.78 0.77 -6.10
N SER A 54 -17.19 -0.21 -5.28
CA SER A 54 -16.68 -0.44 -3.93
C SER A 54 -16.57 -1.93 -3.62
N PRO A 55 -15.36 -2.46 -3.35
CA PRO A 55 -15.20 -3.84 -2.90
C PRO A 55 -15.90 -4.10 -1.56
N TYR A 56 -16.08 -3.05 -0.74
CA TYR A 56 -16.71 -3.16 0.58
C TYR A 56 -18.20 -3.46 0.49
N THR A 57 -18.93 -2.74 -0.36
CA THR A 57 -20.39 -2.90 -0.49
C THR A 57 -20.74 -4.07 -1.40
N ALA A 58 -19.90 -4.38 -2.39
CA ALA A 58 -20.12 -5.50 -3.30
C ALA A 58 -19.83 -6.86 -2.65
N THR A 59 -19.02 -6.90 -1.58
CA THR A 59 -18.72 -8.15 -0.87
C THR A 59 -19.85 -8.52 0.12
N PRO A 60 -20.37 -9.77 0.09
CA PRO A 60 -21.46 -10.20 0.97
C PRO A 60 -21.20 -9.98 2.46
N ILE A 61 -22.24 -9.62 3.20
CA ILE A 61 -22.14 -9.34 4.66
C ILE A 61 -21.56 -10.51 5.47
N LEU A 62 -21.79 -11.76 5.04
CA LEU A 62 -21.25 -12.95 5.69
C LEU A 62 -19.71 -12.97 5.70
N PHE A 63 -19.05 -12.41 4.68
CA PHE A 63 -17.60 -12.25 4.68
C PHE A 63 -17.14 -11.33 5.81
N TRP A 64 -17.78 -10.17 5.95
CA TRP A 64 -17.44 -9.18 6.97
C TRP A 64 -17.69 -9.69 8.38
N VAL A 65 -18.83 -10.34 8.62
CA VAL A 65 -19.12 -11.01 9.89
C VAL A 65 -18.08 -12.10 10.17
N GLY A 66 -17.79 -12.93 9.17
CA GLY A 66 -16.78 -13.99 9.22
C GLY A 66 -15.41 -13.46 9.66
N LEU A 67 -14.97 -12.39 9.00
CA LEU A 67 -13.71 -11.68 9.22
C LEU A 67 -13.64 -11.07 10.63
N VAL A 68 -14.64 -10.30 11.05
CA VAL A 68 -14.66 -9.61 12.35
C VAL A 68 -14.66 -10.61 13.50
N VAL A 69 -15.46 -11.68 13.41
CA VAL A 69 -15.47 -12.77 14.40
C VAL A 69 -14.10 -13.45 14.48
N ALA A 70 -13.49 -13.76 13.34
CA ALA A 70 -12.16 -14.39 13.29
C ALA A 70 -11.07 -13.52 13.92
N VAL A 71 -11.00 -12.22 13.57
CA VAL A 71 -10.03 -11.29 14.16
C VAL A 71 -10.28 -11.13 15.66
N THR A 72 -11.53 -10.97 16.09
CA THR A 72 -11.88 -10.80 17.50
C THR A 72 -11.46 -12.02 18.33
N LEU A 73 -11.82 -13.22 17.89
CA LEU A 73 -11.46 -14.46 18.57
C LEU A 73 -9.95 -14.75 18.50
N GLY A 74 -9.29 -14.39 17.41
CA GLY A 74 -7.84 -14.49 17.26
C GLY A 74 -7.09 -13.59 18.24
N LEU A 75 -7.46 -12.31 18.31
CA LEU A 75 -6.84 -11.34 19.22
C LEU A 75 -7.18 -11.64 20.69
N ALA A 76 -8.41 -12.04 21.01
CA ALA A 76 -8.79 -12.48 22.36
C ALA A 76 -7.98 -13.70 22.79
N SER A 77 -7.88 -14.71 21.93
CA SER A 77 -7.08 -15.92 22.18
C SER A 77 -5.60 -15.59 22.36
N SER A 78 -5.10 -14.57 21.65
CA SER A 78 -3.72 -14.12 21.76
C SER A 78 -3.42 -13.43 23.10
N ALA A 79 -4.37 -12.62 23.59
CA ALA A 79 -4.26 -11.90 24.84
C ALA A 79 -4.43 -12.78 26.09
N VAL A 80 -5.24 -13.84 26.00
CA VAL A 80 -5.60 -14.70 27.15
C VAL A 80 -4.88 -16.04 27.14
N GLY A 81 -4.57 -16.58 25.96
CA GLY A 81 -4.09 -17.94 25.80
C GLY A 81 -2.63 -18.17 26.23
N SER A 82 -2.33 -19.43 26.53
CA SER A 82 -0.96 -19.93 26.64
C SER A 82 -0.27 -19.93 25.26
N ARG A 83 0.84 -20.65 25.09
CA ARG A 83 1.59 -20.69 23.82
C ARG A 83 0.71 -20.95 22.59
N LEU A 84 -0.21 -21.91 22.69
CA LEU A 84 -1.10 -22.29 21.58
C LEU A 84 -2.09 -21.17 21.25
N GLY A 85 -2.73 -20.57 22.26
CA GLY A 85 -3.67 -19.47 22.05
C GLY A 85 -3.01 -18.22 21.48
N ARG A 86 -1.77 -17.92 21.92
CA ARG A 86 -0.98 -16.82 21.38
C ARG A 86 -0.70 -16.98 19.89
N TYR A 87 -0.02 -18.05 19.52
CA TYR A 87 0.40 -18.22 18.13
C TYR A 87 -0.76 -18.60 17.22
N GLY A 88 -1.68 -19.45 17.69
CA GLY A 88 -2.90 -19.79 16.95
C GLY A 88 -3.81 -18.57 16.75
N GLY A 89 -3.95 -17.72 17.77
CA GLY A 89 -4.75 -16.51 17.69
C GLY A 89 -4.16 -15.45 16.75
N LEU A 90 -2.84 -15.22 16.83
CA LEU A 90 -2.15 -14.34 15.86
C LEU A 90 -2.19 -14.91 14.45
N GLY A 91 -2.07 -16.23 14.29
CA GLY A 91 -2.21 -16.91 13.00
C GLY A 91 -3.62 -16.74 12.41
N LEU A 92 -4.67 -16.87 13.22
CA LEU A 92 -6.05 -16.65 12.79
C LEU A 92 -6.29 -15.19 12.38
N ALA A 93 -5.89 -14.21 13.20
CA ALA A 93 -6.06 -12.79 12.87
C ALA A 93 -5.21 -12.38 11.64
N GLY A 94 -4.02 -12.95 11.50
CA GLY A 94 -3.17 -12.77 10.31
C GLY A 94 -3.81 -13.37 9.06
N LEU A 95 -4.34 -14.60 9.14
CA LEU A 95 -5.03 -15.25 8.03
C LEU A 95 -6.30 -14.48 7.63
N ALA A 96 -7.07 -13.97 8.60
CA ALA A 96 -8.20 -13.11 8.33
C ALA A 96 -7.77 -11.84 7.57
N THR A 97 -6.67 -11.21 7.98
CA THR A 97 -6.11 -10.05 7.27
C THR A 97 -5.66 -10.43 5.85
N VAL A 98 -5.00 -11.57 5.66
CA VAL A 98 -4.63 -12.06 4.31
C VAL A 98 -5.86 -12.31 3.45
N ALA A 99 -6.93 -12.88 3.99
CA ALA A 99 -8.19 -13.08 3.27
C ALA A 99 -8.81 -11.73 2.85
N PHE A 100 -8.75 -10.71 3.71
CA PHE A 100 -9.15 -9.35 3.37
C PHE A 100 -8.30 -8.78 2.22
N LEU A 101 -6.97 -8.87 2.29
CA LEU A 101 -6.06 -8.38 1.25
C LEU A 101 -6.18 -9.15 -0.08
N ALA A 102 -6.63 -10.41 -0.01
CA ALA A 102 -6.88 -11.27 -1.15
C ALA A 102 -8.31 -11.16 -1.70
N LEU A 103 -9.12 -10.18 -1.24
CA LEU A 103 -10.50 -9.98 -1.72
C LEU A 103 -10.63 -9.98 -3.24
N PRO A 104 -9.76 -9.30 -4.03
CA PRO A 104 -9.81 -9.36 -5.48
C PRO A 104 -9.79 -10.79 -6.05
N PHE A 105 -9.02 -11.71 -5.44
CA PHE A 105 -8.99 -13.11 -5.87
C PHE A 105 -10.21 -13.90 -5.40
N ILE A 106 -10.70 -13.61 -4.18
CA ILE A 106 -11.87 -14.26 -3.62
C ILE A 106 -13.13 -13.87 -4.41
N ARG A 107 -13.24 -12.61 -4.82
CA ARG A 107 -14.31 -12.06 -5.67
C ARG A 107 -14.14 -12.37 -7.16
N SER A 108 -13.06 -13.04 -7.56
CA SER A 108 -12.76 -13.36 -8.97
C SER A 108 -12.65 -12.14 -9.87
N TYR A 109 -12.05 -11.05 -9.40
CA TYR A 109 -11.76 -9.89 -10.23
C TYR A 109 -10.83 -10.27 -11.37
N TYR A 110 -11.18 -9.85 -12.59
CA TYR A 110 -10.37 -10.12 -13.78
C TYR A 110 -8.99 -9.46 -13.66
N PHE A 111 -8.97 -8.19 -13.25
CA PHE A 111 -7.77 -7.46 -12.87
C PHE A 111 -8.11 -6.41 -11.81
N TYR A 112 -7.27 -6.29 -10.78
CA TYR A 112 -7.37 -5.22 -9.80
C TYR A 112 -6.25 -4.21 -10.00
N GLY A 113 -6.51 -3.28 -10.92
CA GLY A 113 -5.57 -2.25 -11.35
C GLY A 113 -6.23 -1.35 -12.39
N SER A 114 -5.94 -0.06 -12.30
CA SER A 114 -6.39 0.98 -13.22
C SER A 114 -5.27 2.01 -13.45
N GLY A 115 -5.37 2.83 -14.50
CA GLY A 115 -4.34 3.85 -14.78
C GLY A 115 -3.00 3.20 -15.08
N ASP A 116 -1.93 3.62 -14.38
CA ASP A 116 -0.57 3.10 -14.57
C ASP A 116 -0.46 1.57 -14.42
N ALA A 117 -1.30 0.95 -13.59
CA ALA A 117 -1.28 -0.51 -13.42
C ALA A 117 -1.61 -1.28 -14.72
N LEU A 118 -2.37 -0.67 -15.64
CA LEU A 118 -2.64 -1.25 -16.96
C LEU A 118 -1.40 -1.16 -17.86
N THR A 119 -0.68 -0.04 -17.85
CA THR A 119 0.61 0.07 -18.55
C THR A 119 1.63 -0.93 -18.00
N HIS A 120 1.68 -1.12 -16.68
CA HIS A 120 2.54 -2.15 -16.06
C HIS A 120 2.16 -3.58 -16.47
N LEU A 121 0.87 -3.86 -16.70
CA LEU A 121 0.42 -5.13 -17.24
C LEU A 121 0.97 -5.33 -18.66
N GLY A 122 0.86 -4.31 -19.51
CA GLY A 122 1.44 -4.30 -20.85
C GLY A 122 2.95 -4.54 -20.86
N TRP A 123 3.70 -3.83 -20.01
CA TRP A 123 5.15 -4.03 -19.86
C TRP A 123 5.48 -5.44 -19.36
N ALA A 124 4.74 -5.97 -18.39
CA ALA A 124 4.95 -7.35 -17.93
C ALA A 124 4.69 -8.36 -19.05
N GLN A 125 3.67 -8.17 -19.89
CA GLN A 125 3.43 -9.03 -21.05
C GLN A 125 4.54 -8.88 -22.09
N GLY A 126 4.96 -7.66 -22.40
CA GLY A 126 6.07 -7.40 -23.33
C GLY A 126 7.38 -8.04 -22.87
N MET A 127 7.60 -8.22 -21.56
CA MET A 127 8.78 -8.92 -21.02
C MET A 127 8.84 -10.42 -21.34
N LEU A 128 7.76 -11.00 -21.88
CA LEU A 128 7.77 -12.37 -22.42
C LEU A 128 8.33 -12.43 -23.84
N GLU A 129 8.43 -11.29 -24.54
CA GLU A 129 8.93 -11.19 -25.90
C GLU A 129 10.45 -10.94 -25.93
N PRO A 130 11.20 -11.43 -26.95
CA PRO A 130 12.67 -11.32 -26.99
C PRO A 130 13.26 -9.90 -27.04
N GLY A 131 12.44 -8.87 -27.29
CA GLY A 131 12.87 -7.48 -27.50
C GLY A 131 12.70 -6.53 -26.32
N PHE A 132 12.07 -6.98 -25.22
CA PHE A 132 11.83 -6.16 -24.05
C PHE A 132 12.05 -6.99 -22.79
N GLY A 133 12.89 -6.52 -21.88
CA GLY A 133 13.36 -7.35 -20.78
C GLY A 133 13.66 -6.57 -19.50
N PHE A 134 14.37 -7.25 -18.59
CA PHE A 134 14.64 -6.76 -17.24
C PHE A 134 15.33 -5.39 -17.23
N PHE A 135 16.25 -5.14 -18.17
CA PHE A 135 17.04 -3.91 -18.20
C PHE A 135 16.38 -2.78 -19.00
N ASP A 136 15.24 -3.00 -19.65
CA ASP A 136 14.50 -1.95 -20.35
C ASP A 136 13.56 -1.17 -19.41
N LEU A 137 13.33 -1.72 -18.22
CA LEU A 137 12.54 -1.11 -17.16
C LEU A 137 13.42 -0.52 -16.06
N ILE A 138 13.09 0.69 -15.63
CA ILE A 138 13.73 1.36 -14.47
C ILE A 138 13.44 0.63 -13.15
N TYR A 139 12.32 -0.09 -13.04
CA TYR A 139 11.87 -0.82 -11.85
C TYR A 139 11.38 -2.24 -12.17
N PRO A 140 12.27 -3.15 -12.61
CA PRO A 140 11.87 -4.46 -13.11
C PRO A 140 11.45 -5.43 -12.01
N GLY A 141 11.83 -5.19 -10.74
CA GLY A 141 11.68 -6.16 -9.66
C GLY A 141 10.24 -6.63 -9.44
N GLY A 142 9.27 -5.71 -9.48
CA GLY A 142 7.85 -6.05 -9.37
C GLY A 142 7.35 -6.88 -10.56
N HIS A 143 7.79 -6.55 -11.78
CA HIS A 143 7.40 -7.25 -13.00
C HIS A 143 8.00 -8.66 -13.02
N SER A 144 9.28 -8.81 -12.66
CA SER A 144 9.94 -10.12 -12.55
C SER A 144 9.30 -11.03 -11.52
N LEU A 145 8.94 -10.51 -10.34
CA LEU A 145 8.19 -11.29 -9.35
C LEU A 145 6.83 -11.72 -9.91
N SER A 146 6.15 -10.83 -10.63
CA SER A 146 4.84 -11.12 -11.22
C SER A 146 4.91 -12.22 -12.28
N LEU A 147 5.90 -12.16 -13.16
CA LEU A 147 6.13 -13.17 -14.19
C LEU A 147 6.52 -14.51 -13.60
N TYR A 148 7.42 -14.51 -12.61
CA TYR A 148 7.79 -15.72 -11.88
C TYR A 148 6.56 -16.40 -11.26
N LEU A 149 5.71 -15.63 -10.57
CA LEU A 149 4.49 -16.14 -9.95
C LEU A 149 3.47 -16.62 -10.99
N SER A 150 3.29 -15.86 -12.08
CA SER A 150 2.40 -16.23 -13.19
C SER A 150 2.80 -17.57 -13.80
N GLN A 151 4.08 -17.73 -14.16
CA GLN A 151 4.60 -18.95 -14.77
C GLN A 151 4.59 -20.13 -13.79
N MET A 152 5.02 -19.92 -12.54
CA MET A 152 5.04 -20.96 -11.51
C MET A 152 3.64 -21.52 -11.22
N MET A 153 2.62 -20.65 -11.17
CA MET A 153 1.25 -21.06 -10.88
C MET A 153 0.44 -21.43 -12.12
N GLY A 154 0.98 -21.24 -13.34
CA GLY A 154 0.24 -21.48 -14.58
C GLY A 154 -0.97 -20.55 -14.75
N VAL A 155 -0.87 -19.30 -14.27
CA VAL A 155 -1.95 -18.29 -14.35
C VAL A 155 -1.56 -17.14 -15.27
N PRO A 156 -2.52 -16.40 -15.85
CA PRO A 156 -2.22 -15.24 -16.69
C PRO A 156 -1.39 -14.15 -15.98
N VAL A 157 -0.60 -13.38 -16.73
CA VAL A 157 0.31 -12.33 -16.21
C VAL A 157 -0.42 -11.33 -15.28
N ARG A 158 -1.65 -10.93 -15.63
CA ARG A 158 -2.50 -10.06 -14.77
C ARG A 158 -2.69 -10.58 -13.35
N HIS A 159 -2.83 -11.90 -13.18
CA HIS A 159 -2.89 -12.53 -11.86
C HIS A 159 -1.52 -12.51 -11.19
N GLY A 160 -0.44 -12.73 -11.95
CA GLY A 160 0.93 -12.58 -11.49
C GLY A 160 1.18 -11.22 -10.82
N LEU A 161 0.72 -10.12 -11.44
CA LEU A 161 0.82 -8.77 -10.88
C LEU A 161 0.06 -8.64 -9.55
N MET A 162 -1.17 -9.14 -9.49
CA MET A 162 -1.96 -9.13 -8.26
C MET A 162 -1.29 -9.98 -7.16
N TYR A 163 -0.71 -11.12 -7.53
CA TYR A 163 -0.03 -12.02 -6.59
C TYR A 163 1.28 -11.42 -6.08
N ALA A 164 2.01 -10.68 -6.91
CA ALA A 164 3.19 -9.95 -6.46
C ALA A 164 2.84 -8.94 -5.36
N MET A 165 1.72 -8.21 -5.54
CA MET A 165 1.24 -7.26 -4.54
C MET A 165 0.77 -7.95 -3.25
N LEU A 166 0.07 -9.07 -3.35
CA LEU A 166 -0.31 -9.88 -2.19
C LEU A 166 0.93 -10.45 -1.47
N ALA A 167 1.92 -10.93 -2.22
CA ALA A 167 3.14 -11.51 -1.67
C ALA A 167 3.94 -10.49 -0.84
N VAL A 168 4.16 -9.28 -1.34
CA VAL A 168 4.87 -8.25 -0.56
C VAL A 168 4.03 -7.74 0.62
N SER A 169 2.70 -7.77 0.52
CA SER A 169 1.82 -7.46 1.65
C SER A 169 1.98 -8.52 2.76
N VAL A 170 2.08 -9.80 2.41
CA VAL A 170 2.39 -10.89 3.34
C VAL A 170 3.80 -10.73 3.92
N VAL A 171 4.79 -10.32 3.12
CA VAL A 171 6.13 -9.97 3.62
C VAL A 171 6.04 -8.89 4.69
N THR A 172 5.26 -7.82 4.49
CA THR A 172 5.01 -6.81 5.54
C THR A 172 4.38 -7.41 6.80
N LEU A 173 3.32 -8.23 6.65
CA LEU A 173 2.65 -8.88 7.79
C LEU A 173 3.59 -9.75 8.62
N LEU A 174 4.57 -10.38 7.99
CA LEU A 174 5.53 -11.26 8.65
C LEU A 174 6.72 -10.48 9.24
N PHE A 175 7.31 -9.56 8.47
CA PHE A 175 8.58 -8.97 8.82
C PHE A 175 8.47 -7.73 9.72
N VAL A 176 7.32 -7.04 9.79
CA VAL A 176 7.13 -6.00 10.82
C VAL A 176 7.17 -6.60 12.24
N PRO A 177 6.41 -7.66 12.56
CA PRO A 177 6.49 -8.31 13.89
C PRO A 177 7.85 -8.91 14.20
N LEU A 178 8.50 -9.52 13.20
CA LEU A 178 9.84 -10.07 13.37
C LEU A 178 10.88 -8.98 13.62
N SER A 179 10.76 -7.82 12.96
CA SER A 179 11.64 -6.66 13.18
C SER A 179 11.54 -6.19 14.63
N VAL A 180 10.33 -6.04 15.16
CA VAL A 180 10.12 -5.64 16.56
C VAL A 180 10.62 -6.73 17.54
N TRP A 181 10.40 -8.01 17.22
CA TRP A 181 10.84 -9.12 18.07
C TRP A 181 12.36 -9.24 18.17
N VAL A 182 13.10 -9.01 17.08
CA VAL A 182 14.58 -9.06 17.10
C VAL A 182 15.15 -8.07 18.11
N VAL A 183 14.47 -6.93 18.28
CA VAL A 183 14.90 -5.81 19.12
C VAL A 183 14.53 -5.99 20.59
N LEU A 184 13.32 -6.48 20.88
CA LEU A 184 12.83 -6.59 22.26
C LEU A 184 12.95 -8.01 22.86
N ARG A 185 12.98 -9.05 22.03
CA ARG A 185 13.01 -10.47 22.42
C ARG A 185 11.91 -10.94 23.39
N ASP A 186 10.88 -10.13 23.62
CA ASP A 186 9.70 -10.49 24.39
C ASP A 186 8.61 -11.09 23.48
N LYS A 187 8.05 -12.24 23.86
CA LYS A 187 6.96 -12.87 23.10
C LYS A 187 5.63 -12.10 23.17
N ARG A 188 5.47 -11.20 24.14
CA ARG A 188 4.26 -10.40 24.35
C ARG A 188 4.17 -9.24 23.37
N VAL A 189 5.30 -8.68 22.92
CA VAL A 189 5.28 -7.58 21.94
C VAL A 189 4.77 -8.03 20.57
N LEU A 190 4.88 -9.33 20.25
CA LEU A 190 4.40 -9.88 18.98
C LEU A 190 2.93 -9.56 18.71
N ALA A 191 2.07 -9.47 19.72
CA ALA A 191 0.67 -9.10 19.51
C ALA A 191 0.51 -7.65 19.03
N PHE A 192 1.20 -6.70 19.69
CA PHE A 192 1.19 -5.29 19.31
C PHE A 192 1.79 -5.09 17.91
N ALA A 193 2.90 -5.76 17.63
CA ALA A 193 3.58 -5.64 16.35
C ALA A 193 2.78 -6.31 15.22
N ALA A 194 2.13 -7.46 15.48
CA ALA A 194 1.27 -8.14 14.52
C ALA A 194 0.03 -7.32 14.18
N VAL A 195 -0.69 -6.79 15.19
CA VAL A 195 -1.81 -5.85 14.96
C VAL A 195 -1.34 -4.65 14.15
N THR A 196 -0.19 -4.07 14.50
CA THR A 196 0.38 -2.93 13.75
C THR A 196 0.65 -3.26 12.28
N ALA A 197 1.18 -4.46 12.00
CA ALA A 197 1.39 -4.89 10.63
C ALA A 197 0.06 -5.08 9.88
N MET A 198 -0.95 -5.63 10.54
CA MET A 198 -2.30 -5.83 9.98
C MET A 198 -3.02 -4.53 9.62
N LEU A 199 -2.63 -3.39 10.20
CA LEU A 199 -3.20 -2.08 9.85
C LEU A 199 -2.84 -1.62 8.44
N MET A 200 -1.77 -2.17 7.83
CA MET A 200 -1.27 -1.73 6.52
C MET A 200 -1.07 -0.21 6.46
N LEU A 201 -0.47 0.37 7.50
CA LEU A 201 -0.25 1.82 7.67
C LEU A 201 0.40 2.54 6.47
N PRO A 202 1.25 1.90 5.63
CA PRO A 202 1.75 2.55 4.42
C PRO A 202 0.69 2.93 3.39
N MET A 203 -0.50 2.32 3.42
CA MET A 203 -1.54 2.52 2.42
C MET A 203 -2.31 3.82 2.66
N ASN A 204 -2.35 4.73 1.68
CA ASN A 204 -3.04 6.01 1.81
C ASN A 204 -4.00 6.35 0.66
N ASN A 205 -4.02 5.57 -0.43
CA ASN A 205 -4.83 5.78 -1.64
C ASN A 205 -4.65 7.14 -2.33
N ILE A 206 -3.66 7.93 -1.93
CA ILE A 206 -3.22 9.14 -2.61
C ILE A 206 -2.08 8.81 -3.56
N SER A 207 -1.05 8.13 -3.03
CA SER A 207 0.13 7.74 -3.80
C SER A 207 0.67 6.34 -3.45
N THR A 208 0.07 5.67 -2.46
CA THR A 208 0.29 4.25 -2.19
C THR A 208 -1.06 3.54 -2.14
N HIS A 209 -1.23 2.51 -2.95
CA HIS A 209 -2.54 1.88 -3.17
C HIS A 209 -2.43 0.36 -3.40
N PRO A 210 -3.52 -0.40 -3.22
CA PRO A 210 -3.50 -1.86 -3.28
C PRO A 210 -3.39 -2.48 -4.70
N GLY A 211 -3.56 -1.70 -5.77
CA GLY A 211 -3.26 -2.15 -7.13
C GLY A 211 -1.74 -2.25 -7.38
N PHE A 212 -1.32 -2.95 -8.45
CA PHE A 212 0.09 -3.07 -8.81
C PHE A 212 0.73 -1.69 -9.00
N HIS A 213 1.70 -1.38 -8.13
CA HIS A 213 2.40 -0.09 -8.11
C HIS A 213 3.79 -0.30 -7.53
N THR A 214 4.80 -0.02 -8.35
CA THR A 214 6.20 -0.39 -8.07
C THR A 214 6.75 0.28 -6.80
N TYR A 215 6.39 1.53 -6.52
CA TYR A 215 6.77 2.20 -5.25
C TYR A 215 6.13 1.51 -4.04
N THR A 216 4.84 1.14 -4.13
CA THR A 216 4.15 0.45 -3.03
C THR A 216 4.73 -0.95 -2.82
N LEU A 217 5.10 -1.66 -3.89
CA LEU A 217 5.81 -2.94 -3.79
C LEU A 217 7.12 -2.80 -3.00
N GLY A 218 7.95 -1.83 -3.36
CA GLY A 218 9.20 -1.54 -2.64
C GLY A 218 8.97 -1.20 -1.16
N THR A 219 7.95 -0.39 -0.88
CA THR A 219 7.58 0.00 0.49
C THR A 219 7.13 -1.19 1.34
N LEU A 220 6.30 -2.09 0.79
CA LEU A 220 5.84 -3.29 1.49
C LEU A 220 6.89 -4.41 1.55
N TYR A 221 7.91 -4.33 0.69
CA TYR A 221 9.07 -5.21 0.76
C TYR A 221 10.08 -4.77 1.84
N PHE A 222 10.17 -3.47 2.11
CA PHE A 222 11.13 -2.88 3.05
C PHE A 222 11.19 -3.48 4.46
N PRO A 223 10.09 -3.96 5.09
CA PRO A 223 10.16 -4.64 6.38
C PRO A 223 11.13 -5.83 6.42
N LEU A 224 11.31 -6.57 5.31
CA LEU A 224 12.32 -7.64 5.23
C LEU A 224 13.74 -7.08 5.37
N VAL A 225 14.03 -6.01 4.64
CA VAL A 225 15.32 -5.30 4.71
C VAL A 225 15.55 -4.78 6.12
N LEU A 226 14.52 -4.18 6.74
CA LEU A 226 14.59 -3.66 8.10
C LEU A 226 14.86 -4.77 9.15
N TYR A 227 14.18 -5.92 9.03
CA TYR A 227 14.41 -7.08 9.88
C TYR A 227 15.87 -7.56 9.81
N MET A 228 16.43 -7.67 8.60
CA MET A 228 17.81 -8.08 8.40
C MET A 228 18.78 -7.04 8.97
N THR A 229 18.51 -5.76 8.77
CA THR A 229 19.28 -4.66 9.35
C THR A 229 19.31 -4.72 10.88
N PHE A 230 18.17 -4.91 11.55
CA PHE A 230 18.15 -5.07 13.00
C PHE A 230 18.89 -6.32 13.45
N LYS A 231 18.70 -7.45 12.76
CA LYS A 231 19.39 -8.71 13.11
C LYS A 231 20.91 -8.58 12.99
N HIS A 232 21.39 -7.80 12.02
CA HIS A 232 22.81 -7.46 11.85
C HIS A 232 23.31 -6.54 12.98
N ILE A 233 22.63 -5.41 13.23
CA ILE A 233 23.04 -4.40 14.22
C ILE A 233 23.06 -4.98 15.63
N THR A 234 22.06 -5.79 16.00
CA THR A 234 21.95 -6.42 17.32
C THR A 234 22.78 -7.70 17.43
N ARG A 235 23.61 -8.04 16.43
CA ARG A 235 24.42 -9.28 16.41
C ARG A 235 23.61 -10.56 16.63
N GLY A 236 22.33 -10.53 16.25
CA GLY A 236 21.39 -11.65 16.42
C GLY A 236 21.60 -12.80 15.43
N ALA A 237 22.66 -12.74 14.61
CA ALA A 237 23.06 -13.71 13.60
C ALA A 237 24.58 -13.94 13.57
N ASP A 238 25.26 -13.66 14.68
CA ASP A 238 26.69 -13.95 14.81
C ASP A 238 26.90 -15.47 14.77
N ASP A 239 27.98 -15.87 14.10
CA ASP A 239 28.40 -17.25 13.94
C ASP A 239 29.89 -17.32 14.28
N GLU A 240 30.28 -18.25 15.16
CA GLU A 240 31.65 -18.41 15.62
C GLU A 240 32.62 -18.82 14.50
N THR A 241 32.09 -19.39 13.41
CA THR A 241 32.89 -19.78 12.24
C THR A 241 33.22 -18.62 11.31
N LEU A 242 32.51 -17.49 11.43
CA LEU A 242 32.72 -16.31 10.59
C LEU A 242 33.58 -15.27 11.33
N PRO A 243 34.37 -14.45 10.61
CA PRO A 243 35.02 -13.30 11.21
C PRO A 243 34.03 -12.39 11.92
N SER A 244 34.43 -11.77 13.03
CA SER A 244 33.54 -10.94 13.87
C SER A 244 32.90 -9.73 13.17
N TRP A 245 33.43 -9.32 12.01
CA TRP A 245 32.86 -8.28 11.16
C TRP A 245 31.82 -8.81 10.16
N LEU A 246 31.74 -10.13 9.94
CA LEU A 246 30.82 -10.82 9.04
C LEU A 246 29.73 -11.60 9.81
N SER A 247 28.56 -11.75 9.21
CA SER A 247 27.44 -12.51 9.78
C SER A 247 26.68 -13.17 8.63
N ALA A 248 25.91 -14.23 8.89
CA ALA A 248 25.07 -14.85 7.86
C ALA A 248 24.12 -13.83 7.21
N VAL A 249 23.61 -12.88 7.99
CA VAL A 249 22.76 -11.80 7.49
C VAL A 249 23.56 -10.81 6.64
N SER A 250 24.81 -10.52 7.00
CA SER A 250 25.69 -9.68 6.17
C SER A 250 25.91 -10.29 4.79
N LEU A 251 26.14 -11.61 4.72
CA LEU A 251 26.34 -12.33 3.47
C LEU A 251 25.08 -12.38 2.60
N LEU A 252 23.91 -12.52 3.23
CA LEU A 252 22.64 -12.53 2.51
C LEU A 252 22.17 -11.13 2.10
N SER A 253 22.56 -10.08 2.82
CA SER A 253 22.03 -8.71 2.65
C SER A 253 22.17 -8.11 1.24
N PRO A 254 23.17 -8.44 0.40
CA PRO A 254 23.23 -7.90 -0.97
C PRO A 254 21.99 -8.24 -1.82
N ILE A 255 21.41 -9.43 -1.68
CA ILE A 255 20.24 -9.87 -2.45
C ILE A 255 19.01 -8.98 -2.19
N PRO A 256 18.53 -8.82 -0.95
CA PRO A 256 17.37 -8.00 -0.68
C PRO A 256 17.64 -6.50 -0.87
N LEU A 257 18.89 -6.04 -0.74
CA LEU A 257 19.25 -4.65 -1.05
C LEU A 257 19.22 -4.39 -2.56
N ALA A 258 19.69 -5.32 -3.39
CA ALA A 258 19.55 -5.24 -4.84
C ALA A 258 18.08 -5.24 -5.25
N ALA A 259 17.28 -6.16 -4.68
CA ALA A 259 15.85 -6.22 -4.93
C ALA A 259 15.15 -4.89 -4.59
N MET A 260 15.55 -4.21 -3.51
CA MET A 260 15.00 -2.89 -3.15
C MET A 260 15.19 -1.86 -4.27
N VAL A 261 16.39 -1.79 -4.85
CA VAL A 261 16.69 -0.91 -5.99
C VAL A 261 15.83 -1.27 -7.20
N PHE A 262 15.69 -2.57 -7.49
CA PHE A 262 14.91 -3.05 -8.63
C PHE A 262 13.40 -2.93 -8.45
N TYR A 263 12.88 -2.95 -7.21
CA TYR A 263 11.48 -2.64 -6.96
C TYR A 263 11.19 -1.18 -7.23
N HIS A 264 11.99 -0.28 -6.67
CA HIS A 264 11.84 1.15 -6.95
C HIS A 264 13.06 1.98 -6.50
N PRO A 265 13.72 2.73 -7.41
CA PRO A 265 14.83 3.61 -7.03
C PRO A 265 14.48 4.68 -6.00
N GLN A 266 13.27 5.28 -6.05
CA GLN A 266 12.84 6.26 -5.02
C GLN A 266 12.67 5.64 -3.62
N VAL A 267 12.32 4.35 -3.50
CA VAL A 267 12.29 3.70 -2.18
C VAL A 267 13.73 3.37 -1.75
N ALA A 268 14.59 2.97 -2.69
CA ALA A 268 15.98 2.69 -2.39
C ALA A 268 16.74 3.91 -1.88
N ILE A 269 16.49 5.12 -2.38
CA ILE A 269 17.11 6.34 -1.83
C ILE A 269 16.65 6.61 -0.39
N ASP A 270 15.40 6.33 -0.03
CA ASP A 270 14.93 6.42 1.36
C ASP A 270 15.72 5.44 2.27
N VAL A 271 15.97 4.23 1.77
CA VAL A 271 16.77 3.22 2.47
C VAL A 271 18.24 3.64 2.58
N VAL A 272 18.82 4.25 1.54
CA VAL A 272 20.19 4.80 1.57
C VAL A 272 20.30 5.87 2.64
N ILE A 273 19.39 6.85 2.67
CA ILE A 273 19.38 7.93 3.68
C ILE A 273 19.23 7.35 5.09
N LEU A 274 18.32 6.40 5.27
CA LEU A 274 18.14 5.67 6.53
C LEU A 274 19.44 4.99 6.97
N PHE A 275 20.05 4.17 6.11
CA PHE A 275 21.24 3.39 6.44
C PHE A 275 22.45 4.28 6.70
N ALA A 276 22.63 5.34 5.90
CA ALA A 276 23.68 6.34 6.12
C ALA A 276 23.51 7.02 7.48
N THR A 277 22.28 7.39 7.85
CA THR A 277 21.98 7.96 9.16
C THR A 277 22.32 6.99 10.29
N VAL A 278 21.89 5.73 10.18
CA VAL A 278 22.20 4.69 11.18
C VAL A 278 23.71 4.48 11.32
N LEU A 279 24.44 4.46 10.21
CA LEU A 279 25.89 4.33 10.19
C LEU A 279 26.57 5.53 10.89
N ILE A 280 26.20 6.76 10.53
CA ILE A 280 26.77 7.99 11.12
C ILE A 280 26.50 8.04 12.62
N VAL A 281 25.25 7.81 13.04
CA VAL A 281 24.88 7.81 14.45
C VAL A 281 25.63 6.69 15.18
N GLY A 282 25.65 5.47 14.65
CA GLY A 282 26.40 4.35 15.25
C GLY A 282 27.89 4.63 15.38
N TYR A 283 28.50 5.28 14.39
CA TYR A 283 29.90 5.70 14.42
C TYR A 283 30.18 6.75 15.51
N ILE A 284 29.34 7.78 15.61
CA ILE A 284 29.47 8.83 16.64
C ILE A 284 29.35 8.22 18.04
N TYR A 285 28.36 7.36 18.28
CA TYR A 285 28.19 6.69 19.56
C TYR A 285 29.39 5.80 19.91
N ARG A 286 29.92 5.05 18.93
CA ARG A 286 31.12 4.21 19.13
C ARG A 286 32.33 5.05 19.51
N ARG A 287 32.58 6.18 18.82
CA ARG A 287 33.71 7.08 19.14
C ARG A 287 33.61 7.69 20.53
N ARG A 288 32.40 8.09 20.96
CA ARG A 288 32.19 8.64 22.31
C ARG A 288 32.37 7.57 23.40
N ALA A 289 31.93 6.34 23.15
CA ALA A 289 32.08 5.22 24.09
C ALA A 289 33.54 4.75 24.27
N SER A 290 34.41 4.95 23.27
CA SER A 290 35.84 4.64 23.37
C SER A 290 36.63 5.53 24.33
N GLY A 291 36.03 6.62 24.84
CA GLY A 291 36.64 7.50 25.84
C GLY A 291 36.33 7.16 27.31
N ASP A 292 35.32 6.32 27.56
CA ASP A 292 34.91 5.87 28.90
C ASP A 292 35.24 4.37 29.10
N LEU A 293 35.73 4.00 30.28
CA LEU A 293 36.15 2.63 30.63
C LEU A 293 35.01 1.59 30.60
N ASP A 294 33.75 2.02 30.42
CA ASP A 294 32.55 1.17 30.27
C ASP A 294 32.33 0.63 28.84
N SER A 295 33.41 0.57 28.05
CA SER A 295 33.50 0.13 26.65
C SER A 295 32.94 -1.28 26.33
N ALA A 296 32.61 -2.08 27.35
CA ALA A 296 31.94 -3.37 27.19
C ALA A 296 30.46 -3.26 26.76
N GLN A 297 29.85 -2.06 26.82
CA GLN A 297 28.43 -1.85 26.51
C GLN A 297 28.12 -1.64 25.01
N PHE A 298 29.07 -1.24 24.17
CA PHE A 298 28.79 -1.01 22.74
C PHE A 298 29.00 -2.29 21.90
N ARG A 299 28.10 -3.27 22.06
CA ARG A 299 28.13 -4.54 21.32
C ARG A 299 27.53 -4.47 19.91
N HIS A 300 27.15 -3.30 19.40
CA HIS A 300 26.43 -3.19 18.15
C HIS A 300 27.34 -3.14 16.91
N ARG A 301 26.83 -3.65 15.80
CA ARG A 301 27.56 -3.71 14.52
C ARG A 301 27.21 -2.51 13.63
N LEU A 302 28.23 -1.94 12.98
CA LEU A 302 28.05 -0.83 12.03
C LEU A 302 27.60 -1.33 10.66
N LEU A 303 26.74 -0.57 9.97
CA LEU A 303 26.19 -0.89 8.65
C LEU A 303 27.13 -0.55 7.47
N VAL A 304 28.45 -0.57 7.65
CA VAL A 304 29.39 -0.12 6.60
C VAL A 304 29.18 -0.91 5.30
N GLY A 305 29.15 -2.25 5.37
CA GLY A 305 28.99 -3.10 4.19
C GLY A 305 27.63 -2.89 3.51
N GLN A 306 26.55 -2.82 4.29
CA GLN A 306 25.19 -2.62 3.75
C GLN A 306 25.06 -1.27 3.05
N VAL A 307 25.59 -0.19 3.63
CA VAL A 307 25.60 1.16 3.03
C VAL A 307 26.37 1.14 1.72
N VAL A 308 27.57 0.56 1.69
CA VAL A 308 28.39 0.49 0.48
C VAL A 308 27.67 -0.30 -0.62
N VAL A 309 27.11 -1.47 -0.30
CA VAL A 309 26.43 -2.33 -1.27
C VAL A 309 25.20 -1.64 -1.87
N ILE A 310 24.28 -1.14 -1.03
CA ILE A 310 23.06 -0.50 -1.56
C ILE A 310 23.40 0.76 -2.35
N THR A 311 24.37 1.56 -1.88
CA THR A 311 24.78 2.80 -2.58
C THR A 311 25.43 2.48 -3.92
N ALA A 312 26.31 1.47 -3.98
CA ALA A 312 26.96 1.08 -5.23
C ALA A 312 25.94 0.58 -6.28
N ILE A 313 25.01 -0.29 -5.87
CA ILE A 313 23.95 -0.79 -6.76
C ILE A 313 23.03 0.36 -7.18
N PHE A 314 22.60 1.20 -6.23
CA PHE A 314 21.73 2.34 -6.51
C PHE A 314 22.37 3.31 -7.50
N VAL A 315 23.63 3.70 -7.30
CA VAL A 315 24.35 4.60 -8.21
C VAL A 315 24.49 3.95 -9.58
N TYR A 316 24.97 2.71 -9.64
CA TYR A 316 25.12 2.00 -10.92
C TYR A 316 23.81 1.91 -11.71
N TRP A 317 22.70 1.62 -11.02
CA TRP A 317 21.38 1.52 -11.65
C TRP A 317 20.85 2.89 -12.06
N SER A 318 20.95 3.89 -11.19
CA SER A 318 20.42 5.24 -11.40
C SER A 318 21.07 5.93 -12.60
N LEU A 319 22.39 5.75 -12.78
CA LEU A 319 23.15 6.34 -13.89
C LEU A 319 22.73 5.81 -15.27
N ARG A 320 21.95 4.72 -15.36
CA ARG A 320 21.52 4.12 -16.63
C ARG A 320 20.20 4.68 -17.17
N TYR A 321 19.37 5.31 -16.34
CA TYR A 321 18.02 5.72 -16.72
C TYR A 321 17.81 7.22 -16.56
N GLU A 322 17.47 7.88 -17.67
CA GLU A 322 17.16 9.31 -17.76
C GLU A 322 16.08 9.74 -16.75
N LYS A 323 15.04 8.92 -16.55
CA LYS A 323 13.96 9.19 -15.59
C LYS A 323 14.45 9.44 -14.15
N THR A 324 15.61 8.90 -13.77
CA THR A 324 16.20 9.16 -12.45
C THR A 324 16.73 10.59 -12.35
N TYR A 325 17.31 11.10 -13.44
CA TYR A 325 17.76 12.49 -13.54
C TYR A 325 16.57 13.44 -13.55
N SER A 326 15.50 13.13 -14.28
CA SER A 326 14.27 13.94 -14.27
C SER A 326 13.67 14.07 -12.86
N PHE A 327 13.73 13.02 -12.03
CA PHE A 327 13.30 13.11 -10.64
C PHE A 327 14.18 14.05 -9.80
N ALA A 328 15.51 13.92 -9.93
CA ALA A 328 16.46 14.77 -9.21
C ALA A 328 16.33 16.24 -9.64
N GLU A 329 16.20 16.49 -10.94
CA GLU A 329 15.98 17.81 -11.54
C GLU A 329 14.66 18.40 -11.05
N ASN A 330 13.54 17.68 -11.14
CA ASN A 330 12.23 18.15 -10.66
C ASN A 330 12.25 18.50 -9.17
N THR A 331 12.94 17.71 -8.35
CA THR A 331 13.07 17.98 -6.90
C THR A 331 13.93 19.23 -6.65
N THR A 332 15.02 19.40 -7.40
CA THR A 332 15.93 20.55 -7.28
C THR A 332 15.26 21.83 -7.76
N ASN A 333 14.60 21.79 -8.91
CA ASN A 333 13.86 22.91 -9.48
C ASN A 333 12.69 23.32 -8.58
N SER A 334 12.00 22.35 -7.95
CA SER A 334 10.96 22.65 -6.96
C SER A 334 11.52 23.39 -5.74
N LEU A 335 12.68 22.97 -5.23
CA LEU A 335 13.33 23.63 -4.10
C LEU A 335 13.82 25.04 -4.46
N LEU A 336 14.47 25.20 -5.61
CA LEU A 336 14.95 26.49 -6.09
C LEU A 336 13.78 27.46 -6.36
N SER A 337 12.72 27.00 -7.03
CA SER A 337 11.49 27.77 -7.23
C SER A 337 10.93 28.27 -5.89
N PHE A 338 10.78 27.37 -4.91
CA PHE A 338 10.30 27.77 -3.58
C PHE A 338 11.20 28.83 -2.91
N LEU A 339 12.52 28.71 -3.03
CA LEU A 339 13.46 29.66 -2.42
C LEU A 339 13.52 31.01 -3.16
N GLU A 340 13.36 31.02 -4.48
CA GLU A 340 13.50 32.20 -5.32
C GLU A 340 12.20 33.02 -5.39
N THR A 341 11.07 32.36 -5.58
CA THR A 341 9.78 33.04 -5.82
C THR A 341 8.81 32.93 -4.65
N GLY A 342 9.08 32.04 -3.69
CA GLY A 342 8.08 31.64 -2.69
C GLY A 342 6.93 30.81 -3.28
N GLU A 343 6.89 30.65 -4.61
CA GLU A 343 5.95 29.79 -5.31
C GLU A 343 6.49 28.37 -5.33
N GLY A 344 6.07 27.63 -4.30
CA GLY A 344 6.23 26.18 -4.22
C GLY A 344 5.05 25.48 -3.54
N ALA A 345 4.16 26.23 -2.91
CA ALA A 345 3.09 25.65 -2.10
C ALA A 345 1.82 25.39 -2.91
N GLY A 346 1.82 24.32 -3.69
CA GLY A 346 0.64 23.47 -3.80
C GLY A 346 -0.39 23.82 -4.87
N SER A 347 -0.04 24.12 -6.12
CA SER A 347 -1.04 24.16 -7.23
C SER A 347 -1.88 22.88 -7.31
N ILE A 348 -1.29 21.67 -7.33
CA ILE A 348 -2.06 20.40 -7.30
C ILE A 348 -2.89 20.24 -6.01
N THR A 349 -2.39 20.74 -4.88
CA THR A 349 -3.13 20.70 -3.60
C THR A 349 -4.25 21.74 -3.61
N GLN A 350 -4.07 22.87 -4.29
CA GLN A 350 -5.02 23.94 -4.50
C GLN A 350 -6.10 23.49 -5.47
N ASP A 351 -5.78 22.79 -6.56
CA ASP A 351 -6.76 22.22 -7.49
C ASP A 351 -7.63 21.14 -6.80
N ARG A 352 -6.99 20.32 -5.95
CA ARG A 352 -7.70 19.35 -5.10
C ARG A 352 -8.46 20.00 -3.95
N ALA A 353 -7.97 21.10 -3.38
CA ALA A 353 -8.66 21.87 -2.34
C ALA A 353 -9.84 22.64 -2.92
N ASN A 354 -9.71 23.19 -4.13
CA ASN A 354 -10.78 23.83 -4.89
C ASN A 354 -11.86 22.78 -5.24
N SER A 355 -11.46 21.58 -5.69
CA SER A 355 -12.38 20.45 -5.89
C SER A 355 -13.03 19.99 -4.56
N GLY A 356 -12.30 20.00 -3.46
CA GLY A 356 -12.81 19.68 -2.12
C GLY A 356 -13.74 20.74 -1.54
N GLN A 357 -13.52 22.02 -1.85
CA GLN A 357 -14.40 23.13 -1.48
C GLN A 357 -15.72 23.07 -2.26
N GLN A 358 -15.72 22.60 -3.52
CA GLN A 358 -16.94 22.32 -4.27
C GLN A 358 -17.81 21.22 -3.62
N LEU A 359 -17.21 20.32 -2.85
CA LEU A 359 -17.90 19.30 -2.06
C LEU A 359 -18.32 19.78 -0.66
N GLY A 360 -17.85 20.96 -0.23
CA GLY A 360 -18.13 21.58 1.07
C GLY A 360 -16.93 21.62 2.03
N GLU A 361 -16.88 22.65 2.88
CA GLU A 361 -15.75 22.96 3.78
C GLU A 361 -15.36 21.81 4.74
N ASN A 362 -16.30 20.93 5.09
CA ASN A 362 -16.09 19.82 6.02
C ASN A 362 -15.46 18.56 5.38
N VAL A 363 -15.50 18.43 4.04
CA VAL A 363 -15.09 17.20 3.34
C VAL A 363 -13.59 16.95 3.44
N LEU A 364 -12.77 18.00 3.44
CA LEU A 364 -11.32 17.88 3.59
C LEU A 364 -10.94 17.32 4.98
N LEU A 365 -11.55 17.81 6.04
CA LEU A 365 -11.33 17.31 7.40
C LEU A 365 -11.82 15.87 7.53
N GLU A 366 -13.00 15.56 6.97
CA GLU A 366 -13.56 14.22 6.93
C GLU A 366 -12.60 13.24 6.23
N LEU A 367 -12.13 13.57 5.02
CA LEU A 367 -11.16 12.78 4.26
C LEU A 367 -9.85 12.59 5.04
N PHE A 368 -9.35 13.66 5.67
CA PHE A 368 -8.16 13.57 6.50
C PHE A 368 -8.36 12.59 7.66
N LEU A 369 -9.48 12.67 8.38
CA LEU A 369 -9.78 11.75 9.47
C LEU A 369 -9.93 10.30 8.96
N LYS A 370 -10.65 10.09 7.86
CA LYS A 370 -10.84 8.76 7.25
C LYS A 370 -9.52 8.11 6.85
N LEU A 371 -8.60 8.88 6.25
CA LEU A 371 -7.34 8.36 5.72
C LEU A 371 -6.20 8.34 6.76
N PHE A 372 -6.17 9.29 7.69
CA PHE A 372 -5.00 9.57 8.52
C PHE A 372 -5.23 9.49 10.03
N LEU A 373 -6.45 9.33 10.55
CA LEU A 373 -6.68 9.30 12.01
C LEU A 373 -5.82 8.22 12.72
N VAL A 374 -5.87 6.98 12.22
CA VAL A 374 -5.07 5.87 12.79
C VAL A 374 -3.58 6.12 12.62
N LYS A 375 -3.17 6.64 11.44
CA LYS A 375 -1.77 6.96 11.14
C LYS A 375 -1.23 8.05 12.08
N ALA A 376 -2.01 9.11 12.32
CA ALA A 376 -1.70 10.20 13.23
C ALA A 376 -1.56 9.73 14.68
N ALA A 377 -2.45 8.82 15.14
CA ALA A 377 -2.32 8.22 16.47
C ALA A 377 -1.00 7.43 16.61
N TYR A 378 -0.64 6.65 15.59
CA TYR A 378 0.63 5.90 15.55
C TYR A 378 1.87 6.82 15.50
N ILE A 379 1.81 7.91 14.72
CA ILE A 379 2.83 8.96 14.73
C ILE A 379 2.96 9.55 16.14
N GLY A 380 1.85 9.87 16.79
CA GLY A 380 1.83 10.38 18.16
C GLY A 380 2.53 9.46 19.17
N VAL A 381 2.23 8.15 19.12
CA VAL A 381 2.87 7.15 19.98
C VAL A 381 4.37 7.03 19.68
N ALA A 382 4.76 6.97 18.40
CA ALA A 382 6.17 6.88 18.00
C ALA A 382 6.95 8.12 18.46
N THR A 383 6.40 9.32 18.26
CA THR A 383 6.99 10.59 18.71
C THR A 383 7.09 10.65 20.23
N ALA A 384 6.05 10.24 20.96
CA ALA A 384 6.07 10.18 22.42
C ALA A 384 7.16 9.23 22.94
N LEU A 385 7.37 8.08 22.28
CA LEU A 385 8.44 7.14 22.62
C LEU A 385 9.83 7.76 22.40
N VAL A 386 10.06 8.39 21.24
CA VAL A 386 11.33 9.06 20.93
C VAL A 386 11.59 10.20 21.91
N ALA A 387 10.58 11.03 22.20
CA ALA A 387 10.69 12.11 23.18
C ALA A 387 10.96 11.59 24.60
N ALA A 388 10.23 10.56 25.05
CA ALA A 388 10.45 9.96 26.36
C ALA A 388 11.87 9.40 26.51
N LYS A 389 12.45 8.91 25.41
CA LYS A 389 13.86 8.52 25.38
C LYS A 389 14.80 9.72 25.48
N LEU A 390 14.58 10.76 24.68
CA LEU A 390 15.41 11.98 24.69
C LEU A 390 15.44 12.66 26.06
N PHE A 391 14.30 12.68 26.77
CA PHE A 391 14.18 13.23 28.12
C PHE A 391 14.61 12.25 29.23
N GLY A 392 15.25 11.12 28.90
CA GLY A 392 15.79 10.17 29.88
C GLY A 392 14.74 9.42 30.71
N ARG A 393 13.45 9.47 30.33
CA ARG A 393 12.37 8.72 31.01
C ARG A 393 12.36 7.25 30.62
N VAL A 394 12.94 6.91 29.48
CA VAL A 394 13.19 5.54 29.02
C VAL A 394 14.70 5.29 29.07
N ASN A 395 15.23 5.08 30.28
CA ASN A 395 16.65 4.82 30.50
C ASN A 395 16.85 3.41 31.04
N ASN A 396 16.62 2.40 30.20
CA ASN A 396 16.85 1.02 30.58
C ASN A 396 18.32 0.65 30.34
N LYS A 397 19.15 0.77 31.39
CA LYS A 397 20.48 0.13 31.45
C LYS A 397 20.40 -1.40 31.21
N SER A 398 19.21 -2.00 31.27
CA SER A 398 18.95 -3.44 31.09
C SER A 398 18.43 -3.86 29.70
N GLU A 399 18.12 -2.94 28.76
CA GLU A 399 17.54 -3.27 27.44
C GLU A 399 18.23 -2.48 26.30
N SER A 400 19.56 -2.63 26.17
CA SER A 400 20.44 -1.85 25.27
C SER A 400 19.96 -1.78 23.81
N ASP A 401 19.46 -2.89 23.28
CA ASP A 401 19.13 -3.03 21.85
C ASP A 401 17.92 -2.19 21.46
N SER A 402 16.86 -2.24 22.28
CA SER A 402 15.64 -1.48 22.07
C SER A 402 15.89 0.02 22.15
N GLY A 403 16.69 0.45 23.13
CA GLY A 403 17.14 1.82 23.24
C GLY A 403 17.80 2.22 21.92
N MET A 404 18.84 1.51 21.50
CA MET A 404 19.60 1.89 20.31
C MET A 404 18.73 2.00 19.05
N VAL A 405 17.82 1.05 18.82
CA VAL A 405 16.91 1.11 17.67
C VAL A 405 15.99 2.33 17.72
N ILE A 406 15.47 2.68 18.90
CA ILE A 406 14.68 3.92 19.08
C ILE A 406 15.53 5.15 18.74
N THR A 407 16.82 5.19 19.14
CA THR A 407 17.73 6.28 18.73
C THR A 407 17.89 6.30 17.22
N TYR A 408 18.27 5.18 16.61
CA TYR A 408 18.54 5.09 15.18
C TYR A 408 17.34 5.54 14.35
N LEU A 409 16.15 4.98 14.61
CA LEU A 409 14.95 5.37 13.90
C LEU A 409 14.51 6.81 14.20
N GLY A 410 14.68 7.28 15.45
CA GLY A 410 14.38 8.67 15.81
C GLY A 410 15.25 9.67 15.05
N PHE A 411 16.57 9.43 14.97
CA PHE A 411 17.48 10.25 14.16
C PHE A 411 17.20 10.14 12.66
N SER A 412 16.79 8.96 12.18
CA SER A 412 16.36 8.81 10.79
C SER A 412 15.11 9.63 10.47
N GLY A 413 14.21 9.84 11.42
CA GLY A 413 13.11 10.80 11.27
C GLY A 413 13.59 12.23 11.05
N LEU A 414 14.69 12.64 11.71
CA LEU A 414 15.29 13.97 11.54
C LEU A 414 16.00 14.16 10.20
N THR A 415 16.49 13.08 9.57
CA THR A 415 17.16 13.16 8.26
C THR A 415 16.19 12.96 7.10
N LEU A 416 15.25 12.03 7.22
CA LEU A 416 14.22 11.78 6.21
C LEU A 416 13.14 12.87 6.19
N GLY A 417 12.79 13.44 7.36
CA GLY A 417 11.75 14.46 7.48
C GLY A 417 11.97 15.67 6.56
N PRO A 418 13.14 16.33 6.60
CA PRO A 418 13.47 17.41 5.67
C PRO A 418 13.44 16.99 4.20
N PHE A 419 13.96 15.80 3.88
CA PHE A 419 13.93 15.26 2.52
C PHE A 419 12.48 15.08 2.02
N PHE A 420 11.57 14.59 2.86
CA PHE A 420 10.16 14.46 2.52
C PHE A 420 9.49 15.83 2.42
N ALA A 421 9.77 16.75 3.34
CA ALA A 421 9.20 18.09 3.36
C ALA A 421 9.54 18.89 2.09
N VAL A 422 10.77 18.79 1.58
CA VAL A 422 11.16 19.44 0.31
C VAL A 422 10.26 19.01 -0.86
N GLN A 423 9.83 17.74 -0.88
CA GLN A 423 8.95 17.22 -1.93
C GLN A 423 7.48 17.63 -1.76
N TYR A 424 7.11 18.11 -0.57
CA TYR A 424 5.81 18.76 -0.33
C TYR A 424 5.81 20.23 -0.82
N LEU A 425 6.96 20.91 -0.74
CA LEU A 425 7.14 22.32 -1.08
C LEU A 425 7.19 22.63 -2.59
N GLY A 426 6.75 21.70 -3.45
CA GLY A 426 6.74 21.90 -4.91
C GLY A 426 5.46 21.41 -5.59
N ASN A 427 5.40 21.52 -6.92
CA ASN A 427 4.33 20.99 -7.77
C ASN A 427 4.30 19.44 -7.84
N VAL A 428 4.82 18.77 -6.80
CA VAL A 428 5.06 17.33 -6.77
C VAL A 428 4.62 16.68 -5.46
N SER A 429 3.63 17.29 -4.81
CA SER A 429 2.99 16.81 -3.56
C SER A 429 2.61 15.32 -3.57
N SER A 430 2.37 14.71 -4.74
CA SER A 430 2.15 13.28 -4.87
C SER A 430 3.35 12.44 -4.39
N TYR A 431 4.60 12.92 -4.56
CA TYR A 431 5.79 12.24 -4.06
C TYR A 431 5.89 12.29 -2.53
N PHE A 432 5.48 13.39 -1.90
CA PHE A 432 5.43 13.47 -0.43
C PHE A 432 4.59 12.32 0.16
N PHE A 433 3.40 12.05 -0.38
CA PHE A 433 2.55 10.97 0.11
C PHE A 433 3.11 9.57 -0.15
N ARG A 434 3.99 9.38 -1.15
CA ARG A 434 4.73 8.14 -1.34
C ARG A 434 5.69 7.91 -0.17
N HIS A 435 6.50 8.92 0.12
CA HIS A 435 7.48 8.89 1.21
C HIS A 435 6.85 8.83 2.61
N LEU A 436 5.69 9.46 2.80
CA LEU A 436 4.89 9.28 4.01
C LEU A 436 4.50 7.80 4.17
N GLY A 437 4.07 7.13 3.10
CA GLY A 437 3.80 5.69 3.09
C GLY A 437 5.02 4.87 3.54
N PHE A 438 6.22 5.19 3.02
CA PHE A 438 7.47 4.57 3.48
C PHE A 438 7.73 4.81 4.97
N ALA A 439 7.61 6.06 5.43
CA ALA A 439 7.82 6.45 6.82
C ALA A 439 6.90 5.69 7.78
N MET A 440 5.67 5.36 7.36
CA MET A 440 4.72 4.63 8.18
C MET A 440 5.16 3.21 8.55
N ILE A 441 6.10 2.58 7.81
CA ILE A 441 6.75 1.33 8.27
C ILE A 441 7.60 1.58 9.52
N LEU A 442 8.43 2.63 9.49
CA LEU A 442 9.30 2.99 10.61
C LEU A 442 8.49 3.44 11.82
N VAL A 443 7.47 4.28 11.60
CA VAL A 443 6.51 4.70 12.62
C VAL A 443 5.79 3.50 13.20
N GLY A 444 5.34 2.54 12.37
CA GLY A 444 4.70 1.31 12.84
C GLY A 444 5.59 0.51 13.80
N VAL A 445 6.86 0.32 13.46
CA VAL A 445 7.82 -0.36 14.33
C VAL A 445 8.00 0.39 15.66
N LEU A 446 8.23 1.70 15.63
CA LEU A 446 8.39 2.53 16.84
C LEU A 446 7.13 2.53 17.70
N ALA A 447 5.97 2.71 17.09
CA ALA A 447 4.69 2.73 17.79
C ALA A 447 4.37 1.37 18.43
N ALA A 448 4.67 0.25 17.76
CA ALA A 448 4.49 -1.08 18.36
C ALA A 448 5.35 -1.26 19.61
N VAL A 449 6.60 -0.77 19.60
CA VAL A 449 7.48 -0.73 20.78
C VAL A 449 6.90 0.18 21.86
N GLY A 450 6.42 1.37 21.48
CA GLY A 450 5.85 2.36 22.40
C GLY A 450 4.58 1.86 23.09
N LEU A 451 3.66 1.26 22.32
CA LEU A 451 2.45 0.62 22.83
C LEU A 451 2.78 -0.51 23.80
N PHE A 452 3.82 -1.31 23.50
CA PHE A 452 4.26 -2.38 24.40
C PHE A 452 4.81 -1.83 25.73
N TYR A 453 5.64 -0.78 25.71
CA TYR A 453 6.13 -0.15 26.94
C TYR A 453 5.02 0.51 27.75
N PHE A 454 4.11 1.20 27.08
CA PHE A 454 2.92 1.75 27.72
C PHE A 454 2.08 0.65 28.37
N ALA A 455 1.80 -0.44 27.65
CA ALA A 455 1.06 -1.58 28.17
C ALA A 455 1.78 -2.23 29.37
N ARG A 456 3.10 -2.37 29.34
CA ARG A 456 3.88 -2.93 30.47
C ARG A 456 3.77 -2.05 31.72
N HIS A 457 3.73 -0.72 31.55
CA HIS A 457 3.59 0.21 32.66
C HIS A 457 2.18 0.16 33.29
N VAL A 458 1.15 0.01 32.46
CA VAL A 458 -0.25 -0.01 32.91
C VAL A 458 -0.70 -1.41 33.38
N SER A 459 -0.13 -2.48 32.81
CA SER A 459 -0.54 -3.89 33.02
C SER A 459 -0.66 -4.35 34.48
N PRO A 460 0.15 -3.91 35.47
CA PRO A 460 -0.04 -4.29 36.86
C PRO A 460 -1.42 -3.93 37.41
N HIS A 461 -2.10 -2.95 36.80
CA HIS A 461 -3.39 -2.42 37.20
C HIS A 461 -4.55 -2.98 36.34
N VAL A 462 -4.24 -3.88 35.39
CA VAL A 462 -5.20 -4.33 34.36
C VAL A 462 -5.56 -5.80 34.57
N GLY A 463 -6.77 -6.04 35.09
CA GLY A 463 -7.39 -7.36 35.16
C GLY A 463 -7.93 -7.87 33.81
N GLN A 464 -8.74 -8.93 33.84
CA GLN A 464 -9.34 -9.53 32.64
C GLN A 464 -10.14 -8.52 31.78
N ARG A 465 -10.84 -7.58 32.43
CA ARG A 465 -11.62 -6.53 31.75
C ARG A 465 -10.77 -5.67 30.81
N GLY A 466 -9.55 -5.29 31.22
CA GLY A 466 -8.71 -4.48 30.33
C GLY A 466 -8.05 -5.28 29.21
N ARG A 467 -7.90 -6.60 29.33
CA ARG A 467 -7.54 -7.46 28.18
C ARG A 467 -8.67 -7.50 27.15
N ALA A 468 -9.91 -7.60 27.60
CA ALA A 468 -11.07 -7.53 26.70
C ALA A 468 -11.16 -6.15 26.03
N LEU A 469 -10.98 -5.05 26.76
CA LEU A 469 -10.92 -3.70 26.19
C LEU A 469 -9.80 -3.55 25.17
N PHE A 470 -8.61 -4.10 25.44
CA PHE A 470 -7.51 -4.12 24.48
C PHE A 470 -7.88 -4.86 23.19
N THR A 471 -8.53 -6.02 23.30
CA THR A 471 -9.01 -6.75 22.12
C THR A 471 -10.05 -5.93 21.35
N VAL A 472 -11.05 -5.37 22.02
CA VAL A 472 -12.10 -4.56 21.37
C VAL A 472 -11.50 -3.33 20.69
N PHE A 473 -10.63 -2.60 21.38
CA PHE A 473 -9.95 -1.44 20.81
C PHE A 473 -9.05 -1.83 19.63
N GLY A 474 -8.31 -2.94 19.74
CA GLY A 474 -7.50 -3.46 18.64
C GLY A 474 -8.33 -3.81 17.40
N VAL A 475 -9.48 -4.47 17.58
CA VAL A 475 -10.44 -4.75 16.48
C VAL A 475 -10.97 -3.45 15.89
N LEU A 476 -11.37 -2.48 16.73
CA LEU A 476 -11.88 -1.18 16.28
C LEU A 476 -10.84 -0.43 15.43
N VAL A 477 -9.60 -0.33 15.91
CA VAL A 477 -8.50 0.35 15.19
C VAL A 477 -8.18 -0.38 13.88
N LEU A 478 -8.22 -1.72 13.87
CA LEU A 478 -8.10 -2.50 12.63
C LEU A 478 -9.21 -2.17 11.63
N CYS A 479 -10.48 -2.16 12.07
CA CYS A 479 -11.60 -1.80 11.21
C CYS A 479 -11.47 -0.37 10.66
N LEU A 480 -11.11 0.61 11.51
CA LEU A 480 -10.91 2.00 11.11
C LEU A 480 -9.76 2.18 10.11
N SER A 481 -8.70 1.37 10.21
CA SER A 481 -7.59 1.40 9.24
C SER A 481 -7.95 0.72 7.92
N LEU A 482 -8.61 -0.45 7.99
CA LEU A 482 -8.87 -1.28 6.82
C LEU A 482 -10.10 -0.86 6.01
N VAL A 483 -11.03 -0.09 6.57
CA VAL A 483 -12.17 0.48 5.81
C VAL A 483 -11.73 1.47 4.73
N ALA A 484 -10.51 2.03 4.85
CA ALA A 484 -9.90 2.93 3.87
C ALA A 484 -8.73 2.29 3.10
N TYR A 485 -8.57 0.96 3.16
CA TYR A 485 -7.48 0.25 2.47
C TYR A 485 -7.70 0.17 0.95
N TYR A 486 -8.86 -0.32 0.50
CA TYR A 486 -9.25 -0.28 -0.90
C TYR A 486 -9.88 1.08 -1.24
N PRO A 487 -9.55 1.67 -2.38
CA PRO A 487 -10.26 2.86 -2.84
C PRO A 487 -11.75 2.54 -3.04
N SER A 488 -12.61 3.42 -2.54
CA SER A 488 -14.06 3.27 -2.56
C SER A 488 -14.75 4.63 -2.33
N PRO A 489 -16.06 4.75 -2.63
CA PRO A 489 -16.82 5.99 -2.46
C PRO A 489 -16.73 6.58 -1.05
N TYR A 490 -16.42 5.75 -0.04
CA TYR A 490 -16.16 6.19 1.34
C TYR A 490 -15.06 7.26 1.44
N VAL A 491 -14.04 7.20 0.58
CA VAL A 491 -12.95 8.20 0.49
C VAL A 491 -12.98 8.97 -0.84
N TYR A 492 -14.15 9.07 -1.47
CA TYR A 492 -14.35 9.77 -2.74
C TYR A 492 -13.44 9.27 -3.87
N LEU A 493 -13.19 7.95 -3.88
CA LEU A 493 -12.42 7.29 -4.91
C LEU A 493 -13.19 6.09 -5.49
N PRO A 494 -13.08 5.83 -6.80
CA PRO A 494 -13.58 4.61 -7.39
C PRO A 494 -12.69 3.41 -7.04
N SER A 495 -13.25 2.20 -7.01
CA SER A 495 -12.41 0.99 -6.94
C SER A 495 -11.50 0.87 -8.18
N SER A 496 -10.36 0.20 -8.01
CA SER A 496 -9.46 -0.14 -9.11
C SER A 496 -9.87 -1.41 -9.86
N HIS A 497 -11.08 -1.94 -9.65
CA HIS A 497 -11.56 -3.11 -10.38
C HIS A 497 -11.63 -2.80 -11.88
N THR A 498 -11.03 -3.66 -12.71
CA THR A 498 -11.17 -3.61 -14.17
C THR A 498 -11.76 -4.95 -14.63
N PRO A 499 -13.08 -4.99 -14.92
CA PRO A 499 -13.78 -6.20 -15.33
C PRO A 499 -13.29 -6.78 -16.66
N GLU A 500 -13.58 -8.06 -16.88
CA GLU A 500 -13.30 -8.73 -18.15
C GLU A 500 -14.02 -8.07 -19.33
N THR A 501 -15.26 -7.61 -19.13
CA THR A 501 -16.06 -6.91 -20.15
C THR A 501 -15.36 -5.67 -20.70
N GLN A 502 -14.54 -4.99 -19.88
CA GLN A 502 -13.72 -3.87 -20.34
C GLN A 502 -12.57 -4.34 -21.24
N PHE A 503 -11.85 -5.39 -20.84
CA PHE A 503 -10.74 -5.92 -21.63
C PHE A 503 -11.22 -6.46 -22.98
N VAL A 504 -12.29 -7.26 -22.99
CA VAL A 504 -12.90 -7.79 -24.21
C VAL A 504 -13.40 -6.64 -25.09
N GLY A 505 -14.09 -5.65 -24.51
CA GLY A 505 -14.60 -4.49 -25.24
C GLY A 505 -13.50 -3.69 -25.92
N TYR A 506 -12.44 -3.34 -25.19
CA TYR A 506 -11.30 -2.62 -25.75
C TYR A 506 -10.52 -3.44 -26.78
N GLN A 507 -10.31 -4.73 -26.54
CA GLN A 507 -9.65 -5.60 -27.51
C GLN A 507 -10.38 -5.60 -28.84
N THR A 508 -11.70 -5.87 -28.83
CA THR A 508 -12.51 -5.85 -30.05
C THR A 508 -12.51 -4.47 -30.71
N THR A 509 -12.53 -3.39 -29.92
CA THR A 509 -12.50 -2.03 -30.46
C THR A 509 -11.18 -1.76 -31.17
N PHE A 510 -10.04 -2.08 -30.55
CA PHE A 510 -8.73 -1.87 -31.17
C PHE A 510 -8.51 -2.76 -32.39
N ASP A 511 -8.97 -4.01 -32.36
CA ASP A 511 -8.84 -4.95 -33.49
C ASP A 511 -9.66 -4.55 -34.73
N THR A 512 -10.70 -3.73 -34.53
CA THR A 512 -11.64 -3.34 -35.60
C THR A 512 -11.62 -1.84 -35.91
N LEU A 513 -10.82 -1.06 -35.16
CA LEU A 513 -10.71 0.39 -35.35
C LEU A 513 -10.12 0.68 -36.74
N PRO A 514 -10.81 1.45 -37.60
CA PRO A 514 -10.24 1.83 -38.88
C PRO A 514 -8.97 2.67 -38.70
N GLU A 515 -8.02 2.53 -39.62
CA GLU A 515 -6.79 3.32 -39.62
C GLU A 515 -7.10 4.83 -39.55
N GLU A 516 -6.24 5.57 -38.83
CA GLU A 516 -6.34 7.03 -38.67
C GLU A 516 -7.62 7.56 -37.98
N THR A 517 -8.52 6.66 -37.55
CA THR A 517 -9.76 7.06 -36.90
C THR A 517 -9.58 7.18 -35.39
N PRO A 518 -9.97 8.31 -34.78
CA PRO A 518 -9.78 8.49 -33.36
C PRO A 518 -10.72 7.68 -32.47
N LEU A 519 -10.23 7.37 -31.28
CA LEU A 519 -10.97 6.70 -30.21
C LEU A 519 -10.93 7.53 -28.94
N ALA A 520 -12.12 7.98 -28.55
CA ALA A 520 -12.38 8.74 -27.35
C ALA A 520 -12.91 7.85 -26.22
N LYS A 521 -12.65 8.26 -24.98
CA LYS A 521 -13.23 7.66 -23.78
C LYS A 521 -13.70 8.75 -22.83
N VAL A 522 -14.74 8.50 -22.04
CA VAL A 522 -15.13 9.38 -20.92
C VAL A 522 -13.94 9.71 -20.00
N ARG A 523 -13.68 11.01 -19.83
CA ARG A 523 -12.67 11.68 -18.98
C ARG A 523 -11.22 11.51 -19.39
N ILE A 524 -10.69 10.29 -19.37
CA ILE A 524 -9.28 10.00 -19.65
C ILE A 524 -9.23 9.11 -20.87
N GLY A 525 -8.36 9.41 -21.83
CA GLY A 525 -8.25 8.61 -23.06
C GLY A 525 -7.92 7.13 -22.83
N PRO A 526 -8.17 6.27 -23.82
CA PRO A 526 -8.03 4.82 -23.70
C PRO A 526 -6.58 4.30 -23.78
N SER A 527 -5.57 5.18 -23.82
CA SER A 527 -4.15 4.79 -24.00
C SER A 527 -3.67 3.72 -23.03
N ARG A 528 -4.10 3.78 -21.76
CA ARG A 528 -3.75 2.76 -20.76
C ARG A 528 -4.25 1.36 -21.10
N PHE A 529 -5.39 1.25 -21.78
CA PHE A 529 -5.87 -0.04 -22.29
C PHE A 529 -5.10 -0.45 -23.55
N SER A 530 -4.69 0.50 -24.38
CA SER A 530 -3.78 0.24 -25.52
C SER A 530 -2.49 -0.41 -25.03
N ASP A 531 -1.86 0.17 -24.01
CA ASP A 531 -0.64 -0.39 -23.39
C ASP A 531 -0.86 -1.82 -22.89
N ALA A 532 -1.94 -2.04 -22.12
CA ALA A 532 -2.24 -3.35 -21.51
C ALA A 532 -2.59 -4.45 -22.51
N LEU A 533 -3.08 -4.07 -23.69
CA LEU A 533 -3.44 -5.00 -24.76
C LEU A 533 -2.36 -5.13 -25.82
N GLY A 534 -1.30 -4.31 -25.75
CA GLY A 534 -0.27 -4.24 -26.79
C GLY A 534 -0.81 -3.71 -28.12
N ALA A 535 -1.87 -2.89 -28.09
CA ALA A 535 -2.47 -2.33 -29.30
C ALA A 535 -1.61 -1.18 -29.83
N GLU A 536 -1.31 -1.21 -31.12
CA GLU A 536 -0.48 -0.20 -31.82
C GLU A 536 -1.33 0.98 -32.30
N VAL A 537 -2.08 1.63 -31.40
CA VAL A 537 -2.84 2.84 -31.75
C VAL A 537 -2.03 4.08 -31.38
N PRO A 538 -1.73 4.98 -32.33
CA PRO A 538 -1.00 6.21 -32.03
C PRO A 538 -1.68 7.04 -30.95
N ASP A 539 -0.94 7.48 -29.93
CA ASP A 539 -1.47 8.30 -28.82
C ASP A 539 -2.21 9.56 -29.31
N ARG A 540 -1.83 10.11 -30.47
CA ARG A 540 -2.53 11.26 -31.07
C ARG A 540 -3.99 10.98 -31.43
N LEU A 541 -4.39 9.73 -31.60
CA LEU A 541 -5.76 9.31 -31.92
C LEU A 541 -6.57 8.98 -30.66
N LEU A 542 -5.96 9.01 -29.48
CA LEU A 542 -6.59 8.59 -28.23
C LEU A 542 -6.81 9.80 -27.32
N TRP A 543 -8.06 10.08 -26.95
CA TRP A 543 -8.36 11.23 -26.07
C TRP A 543 -9.50 10.99 -25.08
N GLY A 544 -9.55 11.86 -24.07
CA GLY A 544 -10.62 11.90 -23.09
C GLY A 544 -11.70 12.90 -23.48
N VAL A 545 -12.97 12.57 -23.25
CA VAL A 545 -14.09 13.53 -23.33
C VAL A 545 -14.35 14.10 -21.94
N PRO A 546 -14.13 15.40 -21.69
CA PRO A 546 -14.32 16.01 -20.38
C PRO A 546 -15.81 16.21 -20.05
N GLY A 547 -16.13 16.41 -18.77
CA GLY A 547 -17.51 16.54 -18.24
C GLY A 547 -18.38 17.53 -19.01
N PRO A 548 -17.97 18.79 -19.19
CA PRO A 548 -18.76 19.79 -19.90
C PRO A 548 -19.12 19.42 -21.34
N GLN A 549 -18.34 18.52 -21.96
CA GLN A 549 -18.61 18.05 -23.32
C GLN A 549 -19.66 16.94 -23.35
N MET A 550 -19.89 16.26 -22.24
CA MET A 550 -20.94 15.26 -22.11
C MET A 550 -22.31 15.88 -21.85
N ASP A 551 -22.39 17.11 -21.34
CA ASP A 551 -23.62 17.82 -20.91
C ASP A 551 -24.69 18.02 -22.01
N SER A 552 -24.33 17.88 -23.29
CA SER A 552 -25.28 17.90 -24.40
C SER A 552 -24.82 17.03 -25.56
N LEU A 553 -25.77 16.50 -26.35
CA LEU A 553 -25.44 15.74 -27.56
C LEU A 553 -24.71 16.60 -28.60
N GLY A 554 -25.05 17.88 -28.71
CA GLY A 554 -24.37 18.83 -29.59
C GLY A 554 -22.89 18.94 -29.25
N ASN A 555 -22.57 19.14 -27.97
CA ASN A 555 -21.18 19.20 -27.49
C ASN A 555 -20.41 17.92 -27.84
N ILE A 556 -21.00 16.75 -27.60
CA ILE A 556 -20.37 15.46 -27.96
C ILE A 556 -20.11 15.39 -29.46
N THR A 557 -21.08 15.75 -30.30
CA THR A 557 -20.92 15.69 -31.77
C THR A 557 -19.89 16.69 -32.31
N GLU A 558 -19.79 17.86 -31.70
CA GLU A 558 -18.84 18.91 -32.10
C GLU A 558 -17.46 18.75 -31.47
N PHE A 559 -17.34 17.95 -30.40
CA PHE A 559 -16.09 17.80 -29.66
C PHE A 559 -15.00 17.17 -30.52
N ARG A 560 -13.86 17.85 -30.56
CA ARG A 560 -12.61 17.35 -31.12
C ARG A 560 -11.51 17.50 -30.10
N GLY A 561 -11.02 16.36 -29.60
CA GLY A 561 -9.97 16.36 -28.58
C GLY A 561 -8.68 17.05 -29.04
N ASN A 562 -8.27 16.89 -30.31
CA ASN A 562 -7.07 17.53 -30.84
C ASN A 562 -7.13 17.76 -32.36
N ASN A 563 -6.14 18.50 -32.88
CA ASN A 563 -6.00 18.86 -34.31
C ASN A 563 -5.21 17.80 -35.13
N ARG A 564 -5.21 16.52 -34.73
CA ARG A 564 -4.22 15.54 -35.23
C ARG A 564 -4.79 14.46 -36.17
N THR A 565 -5.97 14.69 -36.71
CA THR A 565 -6.62 13.82 -37.71
C THR A 565 -7.56 14.63 -38.60
N ASP A 566 -7.63 14.33 -39.89
CA ASP A 566 -8.58 14.96 -40.82
C ASP A 566 -9.88 14.14 -40.97
N VAL A 567 -9.98 13.00 -40.26
CA VAL A 567 -11.17 12.15 -40.29
C VAL A 567 -12.34 12.89 -39.62
N PRO A 568 -13.47 13.12 -40.31
CA PRO A 568 -14.62 13.83 -39.77
C PRO A 568 -15.51 12.90 -38.93
N ALA A 569 -14.89 12.09 -38.07
CA ALA A 569 -15.56 11.16 -37.18
C ALA A 569 -14.63 10.70 -36.06
N TYR A 570 -15.21 10.20 -34.97
CA TYR A 570 -14.48 9.45 -33.95
C TYR A 570 -15.38 8.41 -33.28
N TYR A 571 -14.77 7.46 -32.60
CA TYR A 571 -15.50 6.48 -31.78
C TYR A 571 -15.47 6.91 -30.31
N LEU A 572 -16.62 6.92 -29.64
CA LEU A 572 -16.74 7.21 -28.21
C LEU A 572 -17.04 5.93 -27.44
N VAL A 573 -16.16 5.61 -26.50
CA VAL A 573 -16.37 4.55 -25.52
C VAL A 573 -17.13 5.09 -24.32
N VAL A 574 -18.29 4.50 -24.04
CA VAL A 574 -19.07 4.70 -22.81
C VAL A 574 -19.25 3.35 -22.14
N SER A 575 -19.05 3.29 -20.84
CA SER A 575 -19.10 2.01 -20.13
C SER A 575 -19.66 2.12 -18.72
N GLU A 576 -20.20 1.02 -18.20
CA GLU A 576 -20.68 0.92 -16.81
C GLU A 576 -19.55 1.15 -15.81
N ARG A 577 -18.31 0.84 -16.20
CA ARG A 577 -17.13 1.21 -15.40
C ARG A 577 -16.95 2.72 -15.32
N ASP A 578 -17.11 3.45 -16.42
CA ASP A 578 -16.97 4.91 -16.41
C ASP A 578 -18.12 5.56 -15.64
N ARG A 579 -19.36 5.06 -15.82
CA ARG A 579 -20.53 5.49 -15.06
C ARG A 579 -20.36 5.27 -13.56
N GLY A 580 -20.09 4.04 -13.12
CA GLY A 580 -19.87 3.74 -11.70
C GLY A 580 -18.65 4.45 -11.11
N ARG A 581 -17.61 4.70 -11.93
CA ARG A 581 -16.43 5.46 -11.48
C ARG A 581 -16.78 6.90 -11.16
N GLU A 582 -17.49 7.58 -12.05
CA GLU A 582 -17.78 9.02 -11.93
C GLU A 582 -18.99 9.29 -11.04
N VAL A 583 -20.08 8.55 -11.20
CA VAL A 583 -21.32 8.74 -10.44
C VAL A 583 -21.18 8.20 -9.01
N ASP A 584 -20.76 6.94 -8.82
CA ASP A 584 -20.67 6.35 -7.48
C ASP A 584 -19.31 6.65 -6.82
N GLY A 585 -18.21 6.44 -7.53
CA GLY A 585 -16.85 6.57 -7.00
C GLY A 585 -16.50 8.02 -6.62
N PHE A 586 -16.75 8.95 -7.54
CA PHE A 586 -16.51 10.37 -7.37
C PHE A 586 -17.77 11.16 -6.97
N HIS A 587 -18.88 10.51 -6.62
CA HIS A 587 -20.14 11.18 -6.22
C HIS A 587 -20.66 12.22 -7.22
N GLY A 588 -20.48 11.94 -8.52
CA GLY A 588 -21.02 12.78 -9.58
C GLY A 588 -20.40 14.18 -9.66
N ILE A 589 -19.21 14.42 -9.09
CA ILE A 589 -18.58 15.76 -9.11
C ILE A 589 -18.40 16.30 -10.54
N ARG A 590 -18.06 15.41 -11.49
CA ARG A 590 -17.69 15.80 -12.86
C ARG A 590 -18.66 15.32 -13.94
N TYR A 591 -19.38 14.24 -13.67
CA TYR A 591 -20.33 13.63 -14.60
C TYR A 591 -21.52 13.14 -13.80
N GLN A 592 -22.73 13.48 -14.24
CA GLN A 592 -23.98 13.01 -13.67
C GLN A 592 -24.45 11.73 -14.36
N ASN A 593 -25.39 11.03 -13.73
CA ASN A 593 -26.03 9.86 -14.32
C ASN A 593 -26.68 10.19 -15.68
N ASP A 594 -27.33 11.36 -15.76
CA ASP A 594 -27.99 11.86 -16.96
C ASP A 594 -27.02 12.01 -18.15
N ASP A 595 -25.73 12.24 -17.90
CA ASP A 595 -24.74 12.38 -18.97
C ASP A 595 -24.48 11.05 -19.69
N PHE A 596 -24.51 9.94 -18.95
CA PHE A 596 -24.39 8.61 -19.53
C PHE A 596 -25.69 8.19 -20.22
N GLU A 597 -26.84 8.42 -19.58
CA GLU A 597 -28.16 8.09 -20.15
C GLU A 597 -28.44 8.85 -21.44
N ARG A 598 -28.00 10.12 -21.53
CA ARG A 598 -28.14 10.96 -22.71
C ARG A 598 -27.49 10.34 -23.94
N VAL A 599 -26.29 9.76 -23.79
CA VAL A 599 -25.60 9.08 -24.91
C VAL A 599 -26.27 7.75 -25.24
N GLN A 600 -26.65 6.97 -24.22
CA GLN A 600 -27.26 5.65 -24.40
C GLN A 600 -28.62 5.70 -25.08
N THR A 601 -29.40 6.74 -24.82
CA THR A 601 -30.75 6.95 -25.36
C THR A 601 -30.78 7.91 -26.54
N ALA A 602 -29.62 8.36 -27.01
CA ALA A 602 -29.51 9.31 -28.12
C ALA A 602 -30.20 8.76 -29.38
N THR A 603 -31.16 9.53 -29.92
CA THR A 603 -31.77 9.28 -31.23
C THR A 603 -31.19 10.17 -32.33
N ASP A 604 -30.09 10.87 -32.04
CA ASP A 604 -29.42 11.75 -33.00
C ASP A 604 -28.82 10.92 -34.14
N SER A 605 -29.10 11.31 -35.38
CA SER A 605 -28.56 10.64 -36.58
C SER A 605 -27.03 10.62 -36.66
N ARG A 606 -26.35 11.50 -35.93
CA ARG A 606 -24.87 11.57 -35.86
C ARG A 606 -24.26 10.64 -34.82
N ILE A 607 -25.07 9.98 -33.97
CA ILE A 607 -24.59 9.10 -32.92
C ILE A 607 -25.16 7.70 -33.16
N SER A 608 -24.29 6.74 -33.45
CA SER A 608 -24.69 5.37 -33.75
C SER A 608 -23.93 4.38 -32.87
N ARG A 609 -24.65 3.57 -32.07
CA ARG A 609 -24.02 2.48 -31.31
C ARG A 609 -23.56 1.37 -32.27
N VAL A 610 -22.27 1.12 -32.33
CA VAL A 610 -21.65 0.16 -33.27
C VAL A 610 -21.19 -1.13 -32.59
N GLN A 611 -20.95 -1.09 -31.28
CA GLN A 611 -20.52 -2.26 -30.50
C GLN A 611 -21.11 -2.19 -29.09
N THR A 612 -21.52 -3.34 -28.55
CA THR A 612 -21.82 -3.48 -27.12
C THR A 612 -21.56 -4.92 -26.66
N ASN A 613 -21.12 -5.08 -25.41
CA ASN A 613 -21.12 -6.36 -24.70
C ASN A 613 -21.91 -6.32 -23.39
N GLY A 614 -22.81 -5.35 -23.25
CA GLY A 614 -23.57 -5.07 -22.03
C GLY A 614 -22.96 -3.96 -21.20
N ASP A 615 -21.75 -4.17 -20.66
CA ASP A 615 -21.07 -3.21 -19.76
C ASP A 615 -20.19 -2.19 -20.50
N TYR A 616 -19.90 -2.43 -21.77
CA TYR A 616 -19.02 -1.63 -22.61
C TYR A 616 -19.70 -1.36 -23.94
N GLU A 617 -19.77 -0.10 -24.32
CA GLU A 617 -20.45 0.36 -25.53
C GLU A 617 -19.55 1.31 -26.32
N VAL A 618 -19.58 1.16 -27.65
CA VAL A 618 -18.87 2.06 -28.57
C VAL A 618 -19.89 2.73 -29.47
N TYR A 619 -19.79 4.04 -29.56
CA TYR A 619 -20.61 4.89 -30.40
C TYR A 619 -19.74 5.49 -31.50
N TYR A 620 -20.20 5.40 -32.74
CA TYR A 620 -19.65 6.17 -33.85
C TYR A 620 -20.28 7.57 -33.84
N ILE A 621 -19.43 8.60 -33.86
CA ILE A 621 -19.82 10.00 -33.86
C ILE A 621 -19.49 10.62 -35.22
N ASP A 622 -20.52 10.99 -35.98
CA ASP A 622 -20.39 11.58 -37.31
C ASP A 622 -20.24 13.11 -37.25
N GLN A 623 -19.07 13.59 -37.64
CA GLN A 623 -18.75 15.02 -37.66
C GLN A 623 -18.73 15.61 -39.08
N ARG A 624 -19.23 14.88 -40.08
CA ARG A 624 -19.31 15.40 -41.45
C ARG A 624 -20.16 16.66 -41.50
N GLY A 625 -19.63 17.69 -42.18
CA GLY A 625 -20.25 19.00 -42.29
C GLY A 625 -20.10 19.89 -41.05
N LEU A 626 -19.36 19.46 -40.01
CA LEU A 626 -18.97 20.31 -38.89
C LEU A 626 -17.54 20.85 -39.08
N PRO A 627 -17.17 21.99 -38.47
CA PRO A 627 -15.80 22.46 -38.43
C PRO A 627 -14.89 21.40 -37.79
N LEU A 628 -13.75 21.11 -38.41
CA LEU A 628 -12.77 20.10 -37.92
C LEU A 628 -11.65 20.72 -37.06
N GLU A 629 -11.89 21.90 -36.51
CA GLU A 629 -10.96 22.55 -35.60
C GLU A 629 -10.94 21.83 -34.25
N ALA A 630 -9.77 21.76 -33.62
CA ALA A 630 -9.63 21.24 -32.28
C ALA A 630 -10.49 22.07 -31.34
N THR A 631 -11.22 21.38 -30.48
CA THR A 631 -11.78 22.02 -29.30
C THR A 631 -10.59 22.42 -28.41
N PRO A 632 -10.45 23.70 -28.03
CA PRO A 632 -9.41 24.14 -27.11
C PRO A 632 -9.40 23.25 -25.87
N ASP A 633 -8.22 22.86 -25.39
CA ASP A 633 -8.07 21.98 -24.22
C ASP A 633 -8.84 22.59 -23.04
N VAL A 634 -10.03 22.06 -22.75
CA VAL A 634 -10.78 22.36 -21.53
C VAL A 634 -10.28 21.41 -20.45
N THR A 635 -8.97 21.40 -20.20
CA THR A 635 -8.40 20.72 -19.04
C THR A 635 -8.34 21.72 -17.90
N GLY A 636 -9.37 21.69 -17.06
CA GLY A 636 -9.30 22.12 -15.67
C GLY A 636 -8.84 20.97 -14.77
#